data_AF-A0AAV5FY79-F1
#
_entry.id   AF-A0AAV5FY79-F1
#
_cell.length_a   1.000
_cell.length_b   1.000
_cell.length_c   1.000
_cell.angle_alpha   90.00
_cell.angle_beta   90.00
_cell.angle_gamma   90.00
#
_symmetry.space_group_name_H-M   'P 1'
#
loop_
_entity.id
_entity.type
_entity.pdbx_description
1 polymer ?
#
loop_
_entity_poly.entity_id
_entity_poly.type
_entity_poly.pdbx_seq_one_letter_code
_entity_poly.pdbx_strand_id
1 'polypeptide(L)'
;MAESLDAPPIDINGNDTVDTENMSFLDDIDSWVDEMNAGLHFSRSVTDVILKGILSDVHQEATRQIASKDSEIALLDQKLKQLENGNLSFPDGRDKRYDEFHDIRQQLDSISKSLLNSEWGLSGSHHNSEGSEDVNKQRGKEQSSGGGMPKVNGCKASDEDVFGDPVLLKHMDKDDLIAHFNKEMNKMKRHHDSVVQENTEEIFKLKRQVLKNEGPSWHLRNNKELEQMRKKIEEVISKLDVLLMESKRHIVRIKSDAFSGQQDQSSVADSDVKQLQGSATNDKVEHCSIPTQALYSASIEADHEKHIKRLQSDIEDAIVGVTIREEIEKIVVEEFVGEVSLRLHGHEMALAMRQEVCSIIQSEAIAQAMSNVDSLLSKYNKKKGFAEEESLQKEKVEKLKLIVDKFTEVVKEKEEYVSQVGLGTIESHVASVCCELDFLRDKVGKQDIFISEKCREFDTIVSRLEQSMQHVQHNADTLSELNDRFRSTSDSLKQLEKQNQVLRSVVEEKEKALTSVLSKDMEFNEFKEHVVETIRKFEEFIIGQQSVVANKVQHTESRFCFLKEQCKHLTKEGNLLRKKALRYKEISETRGSNLQKAELEVDLLGDEVEALTNLLAKIYIALDHYSPVLQHYTGVSYGDLEHD
;
A
#
# COMPACT_ATOMS: atom_id res chain seq x y z
N MET A 1 -68.40 -81.10 18.98
CA MET A 1 -69.33 -81.93 18.19
C MET A 1 -69.13 -81.55 16.74
N ALA A 2 -68.61 -82.35 15.82
CA ALA A 2 -68.03 -83.69 15.79
C ALA A 2 -67.16 -83.72 14.51
N GLU A 3 -65.89 -84.18 14.55
CA GLU A 3 -65.39 -85.43 13.90
C GLU A 3 -65.86 -85.62 12.44
N SER A 4 -65.06 -85.96 11.42
CA SER A 4 -63.86 -86.81 11.25
C SER A 4 -63.50 -86.68 9.75
N LEU A 5 -62.27 -86.37 9.35
CA LEU A 5 -61.18 -87.29 8.95
C LEU A 5 -61.45 -88.16 7.69
N ASP A 6 -60.40 -88.19 6.85
CA ASP A 6 -60.04 -89.11 5.76
C ASP A 6 -60.61 -88.94 4.33
N ALA A 7 -59.89 -88.12 3.55
CA ALA A 7 -58.97 -88.50 2.45
C ALA A 7 -59.16 -89.84 1.68
N PRO A 8 -58.49 -90.00 0.53
CA PRO A 8 -58.85 -89.59 -0.84
C PRO A 8 -58.97 -90.90 -1.71
N PRO A 9 -58.95 -90.99 -3.08
CA PRO A 9 -57.79 -90.56 -3.90
C PRO A 9 -58.01 -90.35 -5.44
N ILE A 10 -56.96 -89.83 -6.10
CA ILE A 10 -56.49 -90.13 -7.48
C ILE A 10 -57.45 -89.74 -8.63
N ASP A 11 -57.28 -88.64 -9.36
CA ASP A 11 -56.12 -88.12 -10.11
C ASP A 11 -55.76 -88.97 -11.34
N ILE A 12 -56.38 -88.71 -12.49
CA ILE A 12 -55.86 -89.04 -13.84
C ILE A 12 -56.58 -88.09 -14.82
N ASN A 13 -55.97 -87.32 -15.72
CA ASN A 13 -54.58 -87.03 -16.06
C ASN A 13 -54.64 -86.13 -17.31
N GLY A 14 -53.56 -85.37 -17.52
CA GLY A 14 -53.09 -84.98 -18.84
C GLY A 14 -53.63 -83.63 -19.30
N ASN A 15 -52.85 -82.56 -19.16
CA ASN A 15 -51.66 -82.20 -19.99
C ASN A 15 -52.10 -80.93 -20.74
N ASP A 16 -51.34 -79.85 -20.88
CA ASP A 16 -49.94 -79.53 -20.65
C ASP A 16 -49.92 -78.02 -20.41
N THR A 17 -49.37 -77.51 -19.31
CA THR A 17 -47.96 -77.09 -19.20
C THR A 17 -47.47 -76.20 -20.34
N VAL A 18 -47.63 -74.89 -20.18
CA VAL A 18 -46.56 -73.90 -20.46
C VAL A 18 -46.72 -72.72 -19.48
N ASP A 19 -45.70 -72.53 -18.66
CA ASP A 19 -45.28 -71.33 -17.92
C ASP A 19 -46.08 -70.82 -16.71
N THR A 20 -45.93 -71.51 -15.57
CA THR A 20 -46.13 -70.94 -14.23
C THR A 20 -44.81 -70.62 -13.50
N GLU A 21 -43.69 -70.50 -14.21
CA GLU A 21 -42.45 -69.90 -13.68
C GLU A 21 -42.33 -68.40 -13.99
N ASN A 22 -43.19 -67.85 -14.87
CA ASN A 22 -43.15 -66.41 -15.20
C ASN A 22 -43.97 -65.52 -14.25
N MET A 23 -44.90 -66.07 -13.46
CA MET A 23 -45.73 -65.23 -12.57
C MET A 23 -45.00 -64.77 -11.30
N SER A 24 -44.04 -65.54 -10.77
CA SER A 24 -43.21 -65.07 -9.64
C SER A 24 -42.16 -64.05 -10.08
N PHE A 25 -41.61 -64.19 -11.28
CA PHE A 25 -40.64 -63.24 -11.82
C PHE A 25 -41.28 -61.89 -12.17
N LEU A 26 -42.56 -61.89 -12.59
CA LEU A 26 -43.33 -60.67 -12.83
C LEU A 26 -43.68 -59.93 -11.53
N ASP A 27 -44.10 -60.65 -10.48
CA ASP A 27 -44.38 -60.04 -9.16
C ASP A 27 -43.09 -59.50 -8.51
N ASP A 28 -41.95 -60.17 -8.68
CA ASP A 28 -40.64 -59.68 -8.22
C ASP A 28 -40.18 -58.44 -9.01
N ILE A 29 -40.48 -58.36 -10.31
CA ILE A 29 -40.21 -57.18 -11.15
C ILE A 29 -41.11 -56.01 -10.74
N ASP A 30 -42.40 -56.23 -10.48
CA ASP A 30 -43.32 -55.18 -10.06
C ASP A 30 -42.95 -54.63 -8.67
N SER A 31 -42.55 -55.50 -7.74
CA SER A 31 -41.99 -55.13 -6.43
C SER A 31 -40.71 -54.29 -6.57
N TRP A 32 -39.81 -54.69 -7.48
CA TRP A 32 -38.57 -53.96 -7.75
C TRP A 32 -38.82 -52.60 -8.42
N VAL A 33 -39.81 -52.51 -9.32
CA VAL A 33 -40.24 -51.25 -9.95
C VAL A 33 -40.88 -50.31 -8.94
N ASP A 34 -41.68 -50.83 -8.00
CA ASP A 34 -42.27 -50.04 -6.92
C ASP A 34 -41.23 -49.53 -5.94
N GLU A 35 -40.23 -50.35 -5.58
CA GLU A 35 -39.11 -49.94 -4.73
C GLU A 35 -38.22 -48.90 -5.43
N MET A 36 -37.95 -49.07 -6.73
CA MET A 36 -37.29 -48.06 -7.56
C MET A 36 -38.09 -46.75 -7.64
N ASN A 37 -39.42 -46.82 -7.78
CA ASN A 37 -40.29 -45.64 -7.81
C ASN A 37 -40.32 -44.93 -6.45
N ALA A 38 -40.34 -45.67 -5.34
CA ALA A 38 -40.26 -45.11 -4.00
C ALA A 38 -38.90 -44.44 -3.74
N GLY A 39 -37.80 -45.08 -4.15
CA GLY A 39 -36.45 -44.52 -4.13
C GLY A 39 -36.33 -43.26 -5.01
N LEU A 40 -36.95 -43.26 -6.19
CA LEU A 40 -37.00 -42.12 -7.09
C LEU A 40 -37.83 -40.97 -6.50
N HIS A 41 -38.95 -41.27 -5.84
CA HIS A 41 -39.78 -40.27 -5.16
C HIS A 41 -39.05 -39.66 -3.96
N PHE A 42 -38.34 -40.47 -3.18
CA PHE A 42 -37.51 -40.01 -2.08
C PHE A 42 -36.35 -39.14 -2.59
N SER A 43 -35.63 -39.60 -3.62
CA SER A 43 -34.57 -38.85 -4.28
C SER A 43 -35.07 -37.52 -4.82
N ARG A 44 -36.24 -37.49 -5.46
CA ARG A 44 -36.86 -36.27 -5.98
C ARG A 44 -37.27 -35.32 -4.85
N SER A 45 -37.84 -35.84 -3.77
CA SER A 45 -38.23 -35.04 -2.60
C SER A 45 -37.01 -34.45 -1.88
N VAL A 46 -35.94 -35.23 -1.71
CA VAL A 46 -34.67 -34.75 -1.12
C VAL A 46 -34.02 -33.71 -2.04
N THR A 47 -34.01 -33.95 -3.35
CA THR A 47 -33.45 -33.00 -4.33
C THR A 47 -34.25 -31.70 -4.34
N ASP A 48 -35.58 -31.75 -4.23
CA ASP A 48 -36.43 -30.57 -4.15
C ASP A 48 -36.17 -29.75 -2.87
N VAL A 49 -36.00 -30.42 -1.73
CA VAL A 49 -35.64 -29.76 -0.46
C VAL A 49 -34.25 -29.11 -0.53
N ILE A 50 -33.27 -29.80 -1.10
CA ILE A 50 -31.90 -29.26 -1.28
C ILE A 50 -31.92 -28.07 -2.25
N LEU A 51 -32.59 -28.20 -3.40
CA LEU A 51 -32.71 -27.12 -4.38
C LEU A 51 -33.44 -25.91 -3.79
N LYS A 52 -34.48 -26.13 -2.98
CA LYS A 52 -35.21 -25.05 -2.30
C LYS A 52 -34.36 -24.36 -1.24
N GLY A 53 -33.51 -25.10 -0.51
CA GLY A 53 -32.51 -24.55 0.40
C GLY A 53 -31.50 -23.67 -0.34
N ILE A 54 -30.87 -24.22 -1.40
CA ILE A 54 -29.92 -23.48 -2.24
C ILE A 54 -30.57 -22.24 -2.86
N LEU A 55 -31.80 -22.36 -3.37
CA LEU A 55 -32.52 -21.23 -3.95
C LEU A 55 -32.82 -20.15 -2.91
N SER A 56 -33.15 -20.54 -1.68
CA SER A 56 -33.36 -19.60 -0.57
C SER A 56 -32.07 -18.88 -0.19
N ASP A 57 -30.94 -19.59 -0.10
CA ASP A 57 -29.64 -19.01 0.22
C ASP A 57 -29.17 -18.06 -0.89
N VAL A 58 -29.33 -18.48 -2.16
CA VAL A 58 -29.04 -17.64 -3.33
C VAL A 58 -29.95 -16.41 -3.37
N HIS A 59 -31.23 -16.55 -3.04
CA HIS A 59 -32.15 -15.43 -2.98
C HIS A 59 -31.79 -14.43 -1.86
N GLN A 60 -31.38 -14.93 -0.69
CA GLN A 60 -30.93 -14.08 0.41
C GLN A 60 -29.63 -13.35 0.07
N GLU A 61 -28.69 -14.04 -0.57
CA GLU A 61 -27.42 -13.45 -1.02
C GLU A 61 -27.63 -12.41 -2.13
N ALA A 62 -28.49 -12.71 -3.12
CA ALA A 62 -28.87 -11.76 -4.15
C ALA A 62 -29.54 -10.52 -3.54
N THR A 63 -30.42 -10.70 -2.55
CA THR A 63 -31.08 -9.58 -1.84
C THR A 63 -30.06 -8.72 -1.09
N ARG A 64 -29.04 -9.33 -0.44
CA ARG A 64 -27.93 -8.59 0.18
C ARG A 64 -27.11 -7.81 -0.84
N GLN A 65 -26.76 -8.42 -1.96
CA GLN A 65 -25.96 -7.76 -3.00
C GLN A 65 -26.73 -6.62 -3.66
N ILE A 66 -28.03 -6.79 -3.91
CA ILE A 66 -28.92 -5.72 -4.40
C ILE A 66 -28.97 -4.58 -3.38
N ALA A 67 -29.22 -4.86 -2.10
CA ALA A 67 -29.24 -3.82 -1.07
C ALA A 67 -27.90 -3.08 -0.93
N SER A 68 -26.78 -3.80 -1.06
CA SER A 68 -25.43 -3.21 -1.09
C SER A 68 -25.25 -2.29 -2.29
N LYS A 69 -25.63 -2.76 -3.49
CA LYS A 69 -25.54 -1.97 -4.72
C LYS A 69 -26.49 -0.77 -4.74
N ASP A 70 -27.70 -0.90 -4.20
CA ASP A 70 -28.64 0.21 -4.04
C ASP A 70 -28.09 1.28 -3.08
N SER A 71 -27.35 0.87 -2.03
CA SER A 71 -26.67 1.82 -1.14
C SER A 71 -25.52 2.55 -1.83
N GLU A 72 -24.77 1.86 -2.70
CA GLU A 72 -23.71 2.45 -3.53
C GLU A 72 -24.28 3.42 -4.56
N ILE A 73 -25.39 3.06 -5.20
CA ILE A 73 -26.13 3.92 -6.14
C ILE A 73 -26.66 5.15 -5.41
N ALA A 74 -27.23 5.02 -4.21
CA ALA A 74 -27.71 6.15 -3.42
C ALA A 74 -26.56 7.11 -3.04
N LEU A 75 -25.38 6.58 -2.72
CA LEU A 75 -24.18 7.38 -2.45
C LEU A 75 -23.69 8.10 -3.71
N LEU A 76 -23.71 7.43 -4.86
CA LEU A 76 -23.34 8.02 -6.15
C LEU A 76 -24.34 9.09 -6.58
N ASP A 77 -25.64 8.87 -6.36
CA ASP A 77 -26.71 9.85 -6.63
C ASP A 77 -26.60 11.07 -5.71
N GLN A 78 -26.20 10.86 -4.44
CA GLN A 78 -25.86 11.95 -3.53
C GLN A 78 -24.64 12.75 -4.00
N LYS A 79 -23.59 12.07 -4.49
CA LYS A 79 -22.40 12.72 -5.07
C LYS A 79 -22.72 13.46 -6.37
N LEU A 80 -23.57 12.91 -7.22
CA LEU A 80 -24.02 13.56 -8.45
C LEU A 80 -24.88 14.78 -8.15
N LYS A 81 -25.78 14.72 -7.18
CA LYS A 81 -26.53 15.90 -6.69
C LYS A 81 -25.62 16.97 -6.09
N GLN A 82 -24.53 16.58 -5.43
CA GLN A 82 -23.50 17.54 -4.99
C GLN A 82 -22.72 18.16 -6.16
N LEU A 83 -22.53 17.43 -7.26
CA LEU A 83 -21.87 17.92 -8.47
C LEU A 83 -22.80 18.82 -9.30
N GLU A 84 -24.08 18.47 -9.41
CA GLU A 84 -25.11 19.18 -10.17
C GLU A 84 -25.51 20.49 -9.48
N ASN A 85 -25.59 20.50 -8.15
CA ASN A 85 -25.71 21.72 -7.34
C ASN A 85 -24.39 22.51 -7.25
N GLY A 86 -23.30 21.98 -7.82
CA GLY A 86 -21.95 22.54 -7.80
C GLY A 86 -21.57 23.36 -9.04
N ASN A 87 -22.52 23.65 -9.95
CA ASN A 87 -22.23 24.54 -11.07
C ASN A 87 -22.30 26.02 -10.65
N LEU A 88 -21.09 26.61 -10.57
CA LEU A 88 -20.74 28.04 -10.42
C LEU A 88 -20.64 28.61 -9.00
N SER A 89 -19.62 28.17 -8.24
CA SER A 89 -18.50 29.07 -7.84
C SER A 89 -17.39 28.31 -7.11
N PHE A 90 -16.24 28.14 -7.77
CA PHE A 90 -14.96 27.94 -7.05
C PHE A 90 -14.13 29.21 -7.25
N PRO A 91 -14.03 30.10 -6.24
CA PRO A 91 -12.98 31.10 -6.20
C PRO A 91 -11.62 30.44 -5.87
N ASP A 92 -11.63 29.36 -5.08
CA ASP A 92 -10.43 28.83 -4.41
C ASP A 92 -9.47 28.04 -5.33
N GLY A 93 -9.95 27.51 -6.45
CA GLY A 93 -9.12 26.74 -7.39
C GLY A 93 -8.33 27.57 -8.40
N ARG A 94 -8.66 28.86 -8.57
CA ARG A 94 -8.01 29.73 -9.58
C ARG A 94 -6.93 30.63 -8.98
N ASP A 95 -7.08 31.05 -7.72
CA ASP A 95 -6.05 31.80 -7.01
C ASP A 95 -4.86 30.91 -6.64
N LYS A 96 -5.08 29.66 -6.19
CA LYS A 96 -3.97 28.70 -5.95
C LYS A 96 -3.10 28.45 -7.18
N ARG A 97 -3.71 28.33 -8.38
CA ARG A 97 -2.95 28.18 -9.64
C ARG A 97 -2.15 29.42 -9.99
N TYR A 98 -2.64 30.61 -9.65
CA TYR A 98 -1.91 31.86 -9.87
C TYR A 98 -0.73 31.96 -8.90
N ASP A 99 -0.94 31.62 -7.64
CA ASP A 99 0.09 31.63 -6.60
C ASP A 99 1.17 30.57 -6.88
N GLU A 100 0.79 29.36 -7.31
CA GLU A 100 1.73 28.32 -7.76
C GLU A 100 2.56 28.78 -8.97
N PHE A 101 1.95 29.41 -9.98
CA PHE A 101 2.70 29.97 -11.10
C PHE A 101 3.61 31.13 -10.70
N HIS A 102 3.19 31.94 -9.73
CA HIS A 102 4.00 33.02 -9.18
C HIS A 102 5.21 32.47 -8.41
N ASP A 103 5.02 31.44 -7.58
CA ASP A 103 6.07 30.80 -6.79
C ASP A 103 7.08 30.06 -7.67
N ILE A 104 6.62 29.30 -8.66
CA ILE A 104 7.48 28.64 -9.66
C ILE A 104 8.31 29.68 -10.41
N ARG A 105 7.69 30.79 -10.82
CA ARG A 105 8.38 31.90 -11.49
C ARG A 105 9.45 32.54 -10.59
N GLN A 106 9.17 32.69 -9.29
CA GLN A 106 10.13 33.25 -8.32
C GLN A 106 11.32 32.31 -8.04
N GLN A 107 11.06 31.00 -7.94
CA GLN A 107 12.10 30.00 -7.78
C GLN A 107 13.01 29.94 -9.02
N LEU A 108 12.41 29.96 -10.22
CA LEU A 108 13.14 29.92 -11.47
C LEU A 108 14.00 31.18 -11.70
N ASP A 109 13.51 32.34 -11.29
CA ASP A 109 14.28 33.60 -11.26
C ASP A 109 15.45 33.54 -10.26
N SER A 110 15.25 32.92 -9.10
CA SER A 110 16.32 32.72 -8.09
C SER A 110 17.41 31.78 -8.58
N ILE A 111 17.03 30.71 -9.31
CA ILE A 111 17.97 29.79 -9.96
C ILE A 111 18.74 30.52 -11.06
N SER A 112 18.06 31.30 -11.91
CA SER A 112 18.69 32.11 -12.96
C SER A 112 19.74 33.08 -12.39
N LYS A 113 19.42 33.76 -11.28
CA LYS A 113 20.35 34.65 -10.57
C LYS A 113 21.52 33.92 -9.91
N SER A 114 21.30 32.71 -9.41
CA SER A 114 22.36 31.89 -8.80
C SER A 114 23.36 31.39 -9.85
N LEU A 115 22.88 31.10 -11.07
CA LEU A 115 23.74 30.78 -12.21
C LEU A 115 24.60 31.98 -12.66
N LEU A 116 24.17 33.22 -12.42
CA LEU A 116 24.94 34.44 -12.71
C LEU A 116 26.07 34.72 -11.70
N ASN A 117 25.94 34.25 -10.46
CA ASN A 117 26.85 34.57 -9.35
C ASN A 117 27.92 33.50 -9.08
N SER A 118 28.06 32.52 -9.97
CA SER A 118 28.89 31.35 -9.72
C SER A 118 30.32 31.51 -10.24
N GLU A 119 31.15 32.20 -9.46
CA GLU A 119 32.58 31.92 -9.40
C GLU A 119 32.80 30.54 -8.75
N TRP A 120 32.59 29.45 -9.50
CA TRP A 120 33.00 28.12 -9.05
C TRP A 120 34.51 27.97 -9.18
N GLY A 121 35.19 28.37 -8.12
CA GLY A 121 36.61 28.12 -7.90
C GLY A 121 37.07 28.91 -6.70
N LEU A 122 37.32 28.21 -5.58
CA LEU A 122 37.74 28.72 -4.26
C LEU A 122 36.61 28.91 -3.25
N SER A 123 36.13 27.81 -2.68
CA SER A 123 35.76 27.78 -1.26
C SER A 123 35.89 26.36 -0.73
N GLY A 124 37.10 26.05 -0.24
CA GLY A 124 37.29 24.96 0.71
C GLY A 124 36.73 25.41 2.06
N SER A 125 35.69 24.73 2.54
CA SER A 125 35.13 24.94 3.86
C SER A 125 36.03 24.31 4.92
N HIS A 126 36.88 25.14 5.53
CA HIS A 126 37.43 24.93 6.86
C HIS A 126 37.31 26.24 7.63
N HIS A 127 36.32 26.35 8.52
CA HIS A 127 36.49 26.96 9.84
C HIS A 127 35.25 26.77 10.72
N ASN A 128 35.41 25.95 11.76
CA ASN A 128 34.78 26.22 13.05
C ASN A 128 35.64 27.24 13.79
N SER A 129 35.00 28.18 14.51
CA SER A 129 35.32 28.61 15.88
C SER A 129 34.86 30.05 16.13
N GLU A 130 33.87 30.24 17.01
CA GLU A 130 34.06 31.06 18.21
C GLU A 130 32.94 30.80 19.24
N GLY A 131 33.32 30.55 20.50
CA GLY A 131 32.42 30.64 21.66
C GLY A 131 32.27 29.38 22.52
N SER A 132 33.26 29.09 23.36
CA SER A 132 33.10 28.83 24.82
C SER A 132 34.27 27.98 25.33
N GLU A 133 35.15 28.64 26.06
CA GLU A 133 36.01 28.04 27.09
C GLU A 133 35.12 27.25 28.07
N ASP A 134 35.50 26.03 28.48
CA ASP A 134 36.11 25.80 29.80
C ASP A 134 36.35 24.30 30.13
N VAL A 135 37.43 24.07 30.87
CA VAL A 135 37.77 22.92 31.74
C VAL A 135 37.98 21.52 31.12
N ASN A 136 39.25 21.32 30.79
CA ASN A 136 40.05 20.12 30.95
C ASN A 136 39.86 19.41 32.32
N LYS A 137 39.55 18.10 32.34
CA LYS A 137 39.96 17.17 33.40
C LYS A 137 39.91 15.69 32.97
N GLN A 138 41.09 15.05 33.08
CA GLN A 138 41.35 13.63 33.35
C GLN A 138 40.85 12.58 32.34
N ARG A 139 41.72 12.07 31.46
CA ARG A 139 42.76 11.04 31.69
C ARG A 139 42.18 9.64 31.96
N GLY A 140 42.38 8.77 30.97
CA GLY A 140 42.75 7.37 31.19
C GLY A 140 41.63 6.35 31.02
N LYS A 141 41.57 5.73 29.84
CA LYS A 141 41.73 4.28 29.68
C LYS A 141 41.94 3.93 28.21
N GLU A 142 43.13 3.43 27.94
CA GLU A 142 43.47 2.64 26.77
C GLU A 142 42.54 1.41 26.71
N GLN A 143 42.13 1.01 25.52
CA GLN A 143 42.55 -0.25 24.88
C GLN A 143 41.80 -0.49 23.55
N SER A 144 42.62 -0.65 22.50
CA SER A 144 42.53 -1.52 21.31
C SER A 144 41.21 -2.26 21.05
N SER A 145 40.74 -2.46 19.81
CA SER A 145 41.44 -2.90 18.61
C SER A 145 40.41 -2.82 17.46
N GLY A 146 40.71 -2.18 16.32
CA GLY A 146 41.12 -2.86 15.08
C GLY A 146 39.91 -3.42 14.32
N GLY A 147 39.62 -3.12 13.06
CA GLY A 147 40.31 -2.43 11.97
C GLY A 147 39.61 -2.89 10.67
N GLY A 148 39.62 -2.07 9.62
CA GLY A 148 39.05 -2.47 8.34
C GLY A 148 39.15 -1.39 7.26
N MET A 149 40.34 -1.20 6.70
CA MET A 149 40.53 -0.58 5.39
C MET A 149 40.54 -1.69 4.31
N PRO A 150 40.07 -1.42 3.08
CA PRO A 150 40.07 -2.38 1.99
C PRO A 150 41.46 -2.48 1.32
N LYS A 151 41.82 -3.72 0.95
CA LYS A 151 43.04 -4.07 0.19
C LYS A 151 42.90 -3.72 -1.29
N VAL A 152 43.95 -3.12 -1.85
CA VAL A 152 44.30 -3.23 -3.27
C VAL A 152 45.64 -3.96 -3.35
N ASN A 153 45.69 -4.99 -4.20
CA ASN A 153 46.84 -5.86 -4.42
C ASN A 153 47.90 -5.21 -5.32
N GLY A 154 49.17 -5.45 -5.00
CA GLY A 154 50.28 -5.19 -5.92
C GLY A 154 51.66 -5.47 -5.32
N CYS A 155 52.21 -6.65 -5.64
CA CYS A 155 53.64 -6.93 -5.85
C CYS A 155 54.58 -7.18 -4.64
N LYS A 156 55.03 -8.45 -4.62
CA LYS A 156 56.35 -8.99 -4.25
C LYS A 156 56.79 -8.98 -2.79
N ALA A 157 56.98 -10.21 -2.32
CA ALA A 157 57.66 -10.63 -1.12
C ALA A 157 58.98 -9.85 -0.88
N SER A 158 59.09 -9.30 0.32
CA SER A 158 60.34 -9.26 1.05
C SER A 158 60.08 -10.00 2.36
N ASP A 159 60.92 -10.99 2.67
CA ASP A 159 60.88 -11.73 3.91
C ASP A 159 60.69 -10.78 5.10
N GLU A 160 59.69 -11.07 5.93
CA GLU A 160 59.61 -10.49 7.26
C GLU A 160 60.85 -10.98 8.01
N ASP A 161 61.88 -10.13 8.08
CA ASP A 161 63.02 -10.33 8.98
C ASP A 161 62.50 -10.30 10.41
N VAL A 162 62.13 -11.49 10.87
CA VAL A 162 61.88 -11.87 12.24
C VAL A 162 63.02 -11.30 13.09
N PHE A 163 62.65 -10.61 14.17
CA PHE A 163 63.53 -10.13 15.23
C PHE A 163 64.71 -11.10 15.43
N GLY A 164 65.93 -10.59 15.26
CA GLY A 164 67.15 -11.38 15.08
C GLY A 164 67.34 -12.55 16.04
N ASP A 165 68.05 -13.57 15.55
CA ASP A 165 68.33 -14.85 16.20
C ASP A 165 68.56 -14.72 17.72
N PRO A 166 67.70 -15.34 18.56
CA PRO A 166 67.78 -15.26 20.03
C PRO A 166 69.14 -15.68 20.61
N VAL A 167 69.95 -16.41 19.85
CA VAL A 167 71.28 -16.86 20.26
C VAL A 167 72.30 -15.71 20.29
N LEU A 168 72.17 -14.71 19.41
CA LEU A 168 73.08 -13.54 19.36
C LEU A 168 72.85 -12.56 20.51
N LEU A 169 71.60 -12.44 20.99
CA LEU A 169 71.20 -11.50 22.04
C LEU A 169 71.60 -11.93 23.46
N LYS A 170 71.92 -13.22 23.67
CA LYS A 170 72.29 -13.76 25.00
C LYS A 170 73.69 -13.37 25.48
N HIS A 171 74.56 -12.93 24.57
CA HIS A 171 75.97 -12.64 24.85
C HIS A 171 76.32 -11.15 24.93
N MET A 172 75.33 -10.26 24.74
CA MET A 172 75.51 -8.81 24.81
C MET A 172 75.27 -8.32 26.25
N ASP A 173 76.05 -7.34 26.70
CA ASP A 173 75.77 -6.67 27.97
C ASP A 173 74.54 -5.74 27.83
N LYS A 174 74.09 -5.15 28.94
CA LYS A 174 72.86 -4.34 28.96
C LYS A 174 72.96 -3.09 28.07
N ASP A 175 74.13 -2.46 28.00
CA ASP A 175 74.32 -1.24 27.22
C ASP A 175 74.42 -1.57 25.73
N ASP A 176 75.06 -2.68 25.39
CA ASP A 176 75.14 -3.23 24.04
C ASP A 176 73.77 -3.69 23.51
N LEU A 177 72.92 -4.26 24.37
CA LEU A 177 71.56 -4.66 24.02
C LEU A 177 70.67 -3.43 23.73
N ILE A 178 70.79 -2.38 24.55
CA ILE A 178 70.09 -1.11 24.33
C ILE A 178 70.57 -0.46 23.02
N ALA A 179 71.88 -0.46 22.77
CA ALA A 179 72.45 0.07 21.54
C ALA A 179 71.97 -0.71 20.30
N HIS A 180 71.90 -2.04 20.38
CA HIS A 180 71.37 -2.90 19.33
C HIS A 180 69.91 -2.59 19.00
N PHE A 181 69.02 -2.55 20.01
CA PHE A 181 67.61 -2.22 19.78
C PHE A 181 67.41 -0.79 19.29
N ASN A 182 68.17 0.18 19.80
CA ASN A 182 68.13 1.54 19.26
C ASN A 182 68.59 1.61 17.81
N LYS A 183 69.59 0.81 17.42
CA LYS A 183 70.07 0.73 16.03
C LYS A 183 69.00 0.12 15.12
N GLU A 184 68.37 -0.98 15.51
CA GLU A 184 67.31 -1.63 14.73
C GLU A 184 66.04 -0.78 14.66
N MET A 185 65.64 -0.14 15.76
CA MET A 185 64.51 0.79 15.79
C MET A 185 64.74 2.00 14.87
N ASN A 186 65.97 2.52 14.83
CA ASN A 186 66.33 3.60 13.91
C ASN A 186 66.36 3.13 12.44
N LYS A 187 66.77 1.89 12.16
CA LYS A 187 66.67 1.32 10.81
C LYS A 187 65.22 1.19 10.36
N MET A 188 64.35 0.64 11.22
CA MET A 188 62.92 0.49 10.94
C MET A 188 62.23 1.84 10.76
N LYS A 189 62.58 2.84 11.57
CA LYS A 189 62.09 4.21 11.41
C LYS A 189 62.49 4.81 10.07
N ARG A 190 63.76 4.68 9.66
CA ARG A 190 64.23 5.15 8.35
C ARG A 190 63.55 4.43 7.20
N HIS A 191 63.31 3.12 7.33
CA HIS A 191 62.59 2.35 6.32
C HIS A 191 61.14 2.84 6.18
N HIS A 192 60.44 3.02 7.30
CA HIS A 192 59.09 3.59 7.29
C HIS A 192 59.05 5.00 6.68
N ASP A 193 59.97 5.88 7.07
CA ASP A 193 60.06 7.24 6.52
C ASP A 193 60.33 7.21 5.00
N SER A 194 61.14 6.26 4.52
CA SER A 194 61.39 6.04 3.09
C SER A 194 60.14 5.58 2.34
N VAL A 195 59.37 4.64 2.90
CA VAL A 195 58.13 4.14 2.30
C VAL A 195 57.07 5.25 2.24
N VAL A 196 56.95 6.05 3.30
CA VAL A 196 56.05 7.21 3.32
C VAL A 196 56.44 8.23 2.25
N GLN A 197 57.74 8.48 2.08
CA GLN A 197 58.23 9.38 1.04
C GLN A 197 57.91 8.86 -0.37
N GLU A 198 58.16 7.57 -0.63
CA GLU A 198 57.88 6.93 -1.93
C GLU A 198 56.38 7.00 -2.30
N ASN A 199 55.49 6.64 -1.36
CA ASN A 199 54.05 6.74 -1.56
C ASN A 199 53.59 8.19 -1.80
N THR A 200 54.21 9.15 -1.12
CA THR A 200 53.92 10.58 -1.30
C THR A 200 54.33 11.04 -2.70
N GLU A 201 55.48 10.60 -3.20
CA GLU A 201 55.95 10.90 -4.56
C GLU A 201 55.06 10.25 -5.63
N GLU A 202 54.55 9.04 -5.40
CA GLU A 202 53.56 8.40 -6.27
C GLU A 202 52.25 9.20 -6.35
N ILE A 203 51.72 9.68 -5.22
CA ILE A 203 50.53 10.55 -5.20
C ILE A 203 50.77 11.82 -6.02
N PHE A 204 51.93 12.47 -5.86
CA PHE A 204 52.27 13.65 -6.65
C PHE A 204 52.49 13.35 -8.12
N LYS A 205 52.95 12.15 -8.47
CA LYS A 205 53.10 11.69 -9.86
C LYS A 205 51.73 11.45 -10.49
N LEU A 206 50.83 10.74 -9.82
CA LEU A 206 49.45 10.52 -10.25
C LEU A 206 48.70 11.85 -10.40
N LYS A 207 48.83 12.76 -9.44
CA LYS A 207 48.25 14.11 -9.52
C LYS A 207 48.75 14.90 -10.73
N ARG A 208 50.06 14.85 -11.03
CA ARG A 208 50.63 15.44 -12.24
C ARG A 208 50.17 14.75 -13.52
N GLN A 209 49.85 13.47 -13.46
CA GLN A 209 49.37 12.69 -14.61
C GLN A 209 47.89 12.99 -14.90
N VAL A 210 47.06 13.14 -13.87
CA VAL A 210 45.69 13.66 -13.98
C VAL A 210 45.70 15.06 -14.60
N LEU A 211 46.54 15.97 -14.09
CA LEU A 211 46.72 17.33 -14.64
C LEU A 211 47.33 17.38 -16.06
N LYS A 212 47.91 16.29 -16.56
CA LYS A 212 48.44 16.19 -17.93
C LYS A 212 47.45 15.53 -18.89
N ASN A 213 46.64 14.58 -18.41
CA ASN A 213 45.61 13.91 -19.19
C ASN A 213 44.35 14.78 -19.32
N GLU A 214 44.05 15.56 -18.29
CA GLU A 214 43.08 16.66 -18.31
C GLU A 214 43.87 17.96 -18.48
N GLY A 215 43.98 18.46 -19.72
CA GLY A 215 44.53 19.79 -19.98
C GLY A 215 43.81 20.87 -19.15
N PRO A 216 44.35 22.11 -19.06
CA PRO A 216 43.91 23.11 -18.08
C PRO A 216 42.41 23.40 -18.23
N SER A 217 41.61 22.78 -17.34
CA SER A 217 40.16 22.93 -17.31
C SER A 217 39.81 24.28 -16.69
N TRP A 218 39.90 25.32 -17.52
CA TRP A 218 39.40 26.68 -17.26
C TRP A 218 38.09 26.97 -18.02
N HIS A 219 37.42 25.95 -18.57
CA HIS A 219 36.27 26.12 -19.47
C HIS A 219 34.89 26.14 -18.81
N LEU A 220 34.79 26.04 -17.48
CA LEU A 220 33.50 26.21 -16.78
C LEU A 220 32.88 27.61 -16.97
N ARG A 221 33.68 28.61 -17.35
CA ARG A 221 33.22 29.99 -17.48
C ARG A 221 32.32 30.23 -18.71
N ASN A 222 32.37 29.38 -19.73
CA ASN A 222 31.59 29.56 -20.97
C ASN A 222 31.09 28.21 -21.52
N ASN A 223 30.44 27.39 -20.67
CA ASN A 223 29.75 26.22 -21.20
C ASN A 223 28.55 26.69 -22.05
N LYS A 224 28.60 26.43 -23.35
CA LYS A 224 27.51 26.71 -24.30
C LYS A 224 26.20 26.06 -23.85
N GLU A 225 26.28 24.95 -23.12
CA GLU A 225 25.13 24.24 -22.53
C GLU A 225 24.57 24.97 -21.31
N LEU A 226 25.41 25.58 -20.46
CA LEU A 226 24.96 26.41 -19.34
C LEU A 226 24.28 27.69 -19.85
N GLU A 227 24.86 28.32 -20.88
CA GLU A 227 24.24 29.50 -21.50
C GLU A 227 22.93 29.14 -22.23
N GLN A 228 22.86 27.95 -22.85
CA GLN A 228 21.62 27.43 -23.43
C GLN A 228 20.57 27.11 -22.36
N MET A 229 20.98 26.52 -21.24
CA MET A 229 20.11 26.21 -20.10
C MET A 229 19.55 27.51 -19.50
N ARG A 230 20.41 28.53 -19.35
CA ARG A 230 20.00 29.87 -18.93
C ARG A 230 18.98 30.49 -19.89
N LYS A 231 19.21 30.45 -21.20
CA LYS A 231 18.25 30.96 -22.19
C LYS A 231 16.91 30.23 -22.14
N LYS A 232 16.92 28.91 -21.92
CA LYS A 232 15.69 28.12 -21.73
C LYS A 232 14.95 28.53 -20.46
N ILE A 233 15.67 28.79 -19.37
CA ILE A 233 15.12 29.28 -18.11
C ILE A 233 14.45 30.66 -18.29
N GLU A 234 15.13 31.60 -18.96
CA GLU A 234 14.57 32.93 -19.28
C GLU A 234 13.34 32.85 -20.21
N GLU A 235 13.31 31.91 -21.16
CA GLU A 235 12.16 31.65 -22.03
C GLU A 235 10.96 31.10 -21.24
N VAL A 236 11.18 30.19 -20.30
CA VAL A 236 10.12 29.64 -19.44
C VAL A 236 9.56 30.70 -18.50
N ILE A 237 10.40 31.56 -17.92
CA ILE A 237 9.95 32.71 -17.12
C ILE A 237 9.06 33.63 -17.96
N SER A 238 9.44 33.92 -19.21
CA SER A 238 8.66 34.76 -20.11
C SER A 238 7.27 34.16 -20.44
N LYS A 239 7.19 32.83 -20.60
CA LYS A 239 5.92 32.12 -20.82
C LYS A 239 5.03 32.15 -19.57
N LEU A 240 5.61 31.99 -18.39
CA LEU A 240 4.89 32.12 -17.11
C LEU A 240 4.34 33.54 -16.90
N ASP A 241 5.11 34.57 -17.27
CA ASP A 241 4.67 35.97 -17.20
C ASP A 241 3.44 36.24 -18.09
N VAL A 242 3.39 35.66 -19.29
CA VAL A 242 2.22 35.75 -20.17
C VAL A 242 1.00 35.06 -19.54
N LEU A 243 1.17 33.87 -18.95
CA LEU A 243 0.08 33.14 -18.29
C LEU A 243 -0.44 33.85 -17.03
N LEU A 244 0.45 34.48 -16.25
CA LEU A 244 0.10 35.33 -15.12
C LEU A 244 -0.66 36.59 -15.56
N MET A 245 -0.35 37.15 -16.74
CA MET A 245 -1.09 38.29 -17.31
C MET A 245 -2.44 37.89 -17.94
N GLU A 246 -2.53 36.70 -18.54
CA GLU A 246 -3.75 36.15 -19.16
C GLU A 246 -4.80 35.78 -18.10
N SER A 247 -4.36 35.16 -17.00
CA SER A 247 -5.21 34.84 -15.84
C SER A 247 -5.80 36.10 -15.19
N LYS A 248 -5.02 37.18 -15.11
CA LYS A 248 -5.48 38.50 -14.62
C LYS A 248 -6.54 39.15 -15.53
N ARG A 249 -6.46 38.97 -16.86
CA ARG A 249 -7.45 39.48 -17.84
C ARG A 249 -8.78 38.70 -17.82
N HIS A 250 -8.74 37.40 -17.54
CA HIS A 250 -9.97 36.57 -17.44
C HIS A 250 -10.82 36.93 -16.20
N ILE A 251 -10.19 37.39 -15.12
CA ILE A 251 -10.88 37.90 -13.92
C ILE A 251 -11.67 39.20 -14.21
N VAL A 252 -11.19 40.03 -15.14
CA VAL A 252 -11.85 41.29 -15.51
C VAL A 252 -13.03 41.07 -16.47
N ARG A 253 -12.92 40.13 -17.41
CA ARG A 253 -13.97 39.86 -18.42
C ARG A 253 -15.20 39.16 -17.84
N ILE A 254 -15.04 38.35 -16.79
CA ILE A 254 -16.16 37.67 -16.12
C ILE A 254 -17.04 38.65 -15.32
N LYS A 255 -16.52 39.83 -14.95
CA LYS A 255 -17.30 40.85 -14.22
C LYS A 255 -18.21 41.72 -15.11
N SER A 256 -18.03 41.75 -16.43
CA SER A 256 -18.87 42.59 -17.32
C SER A 256 -20.03 41.83 -17.98
N ASP A 257 -19.93 40.51 -18.14
CA ASP A 257 -20.88 39.74 -18.97
C ASP A 257 -21.86 38.88 -18.15
N ALA A 258 -21.74 38.86 -16.82
CA ALA A 258 -22.73 38.24 -15.94
C ALA A 258 -23.70 39.32 -15.43
N PHE A 259 -24.78 39.56 -16.20
CA PHE A 259 -26.13 40.03 -15.80
C PHE A 259 -26.79 40.90 -16.89
N SER A 260 -27.20 40.26 -17.99
CA SER A 260 -28.45 40.64 -18.67
C SER A 260 -28.96 39.46 -19.50
N GLY A 261 -29.95 38.73 -18.97
CA GLY A 261 -30.75 37.81 -19.79
C GLY A 261 -30.77 36.36 -19.34
N GLN A 262 -31.33 36.08 -18.16
CA GLN A 262 -32.08 34.83 -17.94
C GLN A 262 -32.90 34.95 -16.66
N GLN A 263 -34.03 35.61 -16.77
CA GLN A 263 -35.13 35.51 -15.81
C GLN A 263 -36.42 35.49 -16.63
N ASP A 264 -36.69 34.37 -17.31
CA ASP A 264 -38.00 34.05 -17.89
C ASP A 264 -38.06 32.59 -18.43
N GLN A 265 -37.65 31.61 -17.61
CA GLN A 265 -37.79 30.18 -17.95
C GLN A 265 -38.38 29.34 -16.80
N SER A 266 -39.17 29.94 -15.91
CA SER A 266 -39.94 29.19 -14.89
C SER A 266 -41.46 29.30 -15.04
N SER A 267 -41.97 29.76 -16.19
CA SER A 267 -43.42 29.91 -16.45
C SER A 267 -43.93 29.12 -17.67
N VAL A 268 -43.11 28.31 -18.34
CA VAL A 268 -43.52 27.59 -19.57
C VAL A 268 -43.81 26.10 -19.37
N ALA A 269 -43.59 25.54 -18.17
CA ALA A 269 -43.90 24.11 -17.92
C ALA A 269 -45.39 23.83 -17.62
N ASP A 270 -46.21 24.84 -17.35
CA ASP A 270 -47.66 24.66 -17.05
C ASP A 270 -48.58 24.88 -18.27
N SER A 271 -48.03 25.19 -19.44
CA SER A 271 -48.79 25.39 -20.69
C SER A 271 -48.92 24.10 -21.53
N ASP A 272 -47.95 23.18 -21.43
CA ASP A 272 -47.81 22.09 -22.40
C ASP A 272 -48.65 20.83 -22.07
N VAL A 273 -49.35 20.83 -20.92
CA VAL A 273 -50.30 19.75 -20.56
C VAL A 273 -51.74 20.07 -21.03
N LYS A 274 -52.00 21.27 -21.58
CA LYS A 274 -53.34 21.64 -22.09
C LYS A 274 -53.49 21.67 -23.61
N GLN A 275 -52.46 21.32 -24.38
CA GLN A 275 -52.49 21.42 -25.84
C GLN A 275 -52.46 20.07 -26.58
N LEU A 276 -52.88 18.98 -25.95
CA LEU A 276 -53.18 17.70 -26.60
C LEU A 276 -54.68 17.40 -26.69
N GLN A 277 -55.55 18.42 -26.67
CA GLN A 277 -56.97 18.24 -26.90
C GLN A 277 -57.57 19.45 -27.63
N GLY A 278 -57.41 19.49 -28.96
CA GLY A 278 -58.07 20.51 -29.78
C GLY A 278 -57.63 20.54 -31.24
N SER A 279 -58.28 19.72 -32.06
CA SER A 279 -58.62 19.94 -33.48
C SER A 279 -57.55 20.36 -34.49
N ALA A 280 -57.22 19.38 -35.34
CA ALA A 280 -57.33 19.36 -36.81
C ALA A 280 -57.47 20.68 -37.61
N THR A 281 -56.80 20.65 -38.78
CA THR A 281 -56.96 21.47 -40.01
C THR A 281 -56.42 22.91 -39.97
N ASN A 282 -55.33 23.20 -40.68
CA ASN A 282 -55.33 23.60 -42.09
C ASN A 282 -53.93 24.08 -42.52
N ASP A 283 -53.63 23.83 -43.80
CA ASP A 283 -52.46 24.33 -44.53
C ASP A 283 -52.33 25.86 -44.48
N LYS A 284 -51.09 26.35 -44.39
CA LYS A 284 -50.47 27.28 -45.37
C LYS A 284 -49.01 27.60 -45.04
N VAL A 285 -48.20 27.33 -46.07
CA VAL A 285 -46.88 27.87 -46.44
C VAL A 285 -46.56 29.27 -45.90
N GLU A 286 -45.39 29.46 -45.27
CA GLU A 286 -44.42 30.49 -45.68
C GLU A 286 -43.03 30.33 -45.02
N HIS A 287 -42.02 30.71 -45.81
CA HIS A 287 -40.57 30.58 -45.59
C HIS A 287 -40.05 31.35 -44.38
N CYS A 288 -39.05 30.79 -43.68
CA CYS A 288 -37.87 31.56 -43.30
C CYS A 288 -36.65 30.65 -43.02
N SER A 289 -35.51 31.11 -43.52
CA SER A 289 -34.19 30.50 -43.61
C SER A 289 -33.64 29.86 -42.33
N ILE A 290 -33.11 28.64 -42.45
CA ILE A 290 -32.18 28.05 -41.48
C ILE A 290 -30.77 28.58 -41.81
N PRO A 291 -30.08 29.23 -40.86
CA PRO A 291 -28.63 29.09 -40.86
C PRO A 291 -28.05 29.06 -39.43
N THR A 292 -28.28 28.01 -38.63
CA THR A 292 -27.57 27.92 -37.33
C THR A 292 -27.42 26.52 -36.72
N GLN A 293 -27.23 25.46 -37.52
CA GLN A 293 -26.92 24.13 -36.96
C GLN A 293 -25.44 23.74 -37.09
N ALA A 294 -24.70 24.38 -38.01
CA ALA A 294 -23.28 24.05 -38.26
C ALA A 294 -22.27 24.69 -37.28
N LEU A 295 -22.64 25.79 -36.60
CA LEU A 295 -21.71 26.48 -35.68
C LEU A 295 -21.67 25.85 -34.28
N TYR A 296 -22.79 25.27 -33.82
CA TYR A 296 -22.88 24.66 -32.48
C TYR A 296 -22.21 23.29 -32.43
N SER A 297 -22.25 22.50 -33.52
CA SER A 297 -21.57 21.20 -33.58
C SER A 297 -20.04 21.32 -33.59
N ALA A 298 -19.50 22.29 -34.36
CA ALA A 298 -18.05 22.49 -34.47
C ALA A 298 -17.38 22.93 -33.15
N SER A 299 -18.10 23.68 -32.30
CA SER A 299 -17.58 24.11 -31.00
C SER A 299 -17.54 22.97 -29.96
N ILE A 300 -18.49 22.03 -30.03
CA ILE A 300 -18.56 20.87 -29.13
C ILE A 300 -17.49 19.85 -29.53
N GLU A 301 -17.28 19.64 -30.83
CA GLU A 301 -16.23 18.76 -31.35
C GLU A 301 -14.83 19.21 -30.94
N ALA A 302 -14.54 20.51 -30.97
CA ALA A 302 -13.24 21.05 -30.55
C ALA A 302 -12.96 20.87 -29.05
N ASP A 303 -13.99 20.96 -28.20
CA ASP A 303 -13.83 20.76 -26.75
C ASP A 303 -13.65 19.27 -26.40
N HIS A 304 -14.39 18.38 -27.08
CA HIS A 304 -14.19 16.94 -26.99
C HIS A 304 -12.79 16.53 -27.45
N GLU A 305 -12.28 17.10 -28.55
CA GLU A 305 -10.92 16.83 -29.03
C GLU A 305 -9.86 17.24 -27.99
N LYS A 306 -10.06 18.39 -27.32
CA LYS A 306 -9.18 18.86 -26.25
C LYS A 306 -9.25 17.99 -25.00
N HIS A 307 -10.40 17.40 -24.70
CA HIS A 307 -10.56 16.44 -23.61
C HIS A 307 -9.89 15.10 -23.93
N ILE A 308 -10.01 14.61 -25.16
CA ILE A 308 -9.34 13.39 -25.62
C ILE A 308 -7.82 13.54 -25.53
N LYS A 309 -7.26 14.66 -25.99
CA LYS A 309 -5.81 14.93 -25.90
C LYS A 309 -5.31 14.99 -24.45
N ARG A 310 -6.11 15.53 -23.53
CA ARG A 310 -5.79 15.54 -22.09
C ARG A 310 -5.76 14.13 -21.51
N LEU A 311 -6.80 13.34 -21.79
CA LEU A 311 -6.86 11.94 -21.33
C LEU A 311 -5.73 11.08 -21.91
N GLN A 312 -5.33 11.32 -23.17
CA GLN A 312 -4.17 10.65 -23.76
C GLN A 312 -2.87 10.99 -23.02
N SER A 313 -2.64 12.27 -22.69
CA SER A 313 -1.49 12.69 -21.88
C SER A 313 -1.52 12.05 -20.49
N ASP A 314 -2.68 12.03 -19.82
CA ASP A 314 -2.83 11.43 -18.50
C ASP A 314 -2.54 9.91 -18.52
N ILE A 315 -2.92 9.22 -19.61
CA ILE A 315 -2.61 7.80 -19.83
C ILE A 315 -1.11 7.60 -20.06
N GLU A 316 -0.47 8.43 -20.88
CA GLU A 316 0.98 8.36 -21.12
C GLU A 316 1.78 8.59 -19.83
N ASP A 317 1.40 9.59 -19.04
CA ASP A 317 2.02 9.87 -17.73
C ASP A 317 1.81 8.72 -16.74
N ALA A 318 0.61 8.11 -16.72
CA ALA A 318 0.33 6.94 -15.91
C ALA A 318 1.19 5.72 -16.32
N ILE A 319 1.36 5.48 -17.63
CA ILE A 319 2.21 4.40 -18.14
C ILE A 319 3.66 4.63 -17.74
N VAL A 320 4.20 5.84 -17.92
CA VAL A 320 5.57 6.18 -17.50
C VAL A 320 5.74 6.00 -15.99
N GLY A 321 4.75 6.41 -15.19
CA GLY A 321 4.74 6.21 -13.74
C GLY A 321 4.75 4.74 -13.33
N VAL A 322 4.03 3.87 -14.05
CA VAL A 322 4.06 2.40 -13.83
C VAL A 322 5.43 1.84 -14.20
N THR A 323 5.97 2.20 -15.36
CA THR A 323 7.30 1.71 -15.80
C THR A 323 8.42 2.12 -14.84
N ILE A 324 8.41 3.36 -14.35
CA ILE A 324 9.41 3.82 -13.36
C ILE A 324 9.27 3.02 -12.06
N ARG A 325 8.04 2.77 -11.60
CA ARG A 325 7.79 1.98 -10.39
C ARG A 325 8.30 0.55 -10.53
N GLU A 326 8.00 -0.11 -11.65
CA GLU A 326 8.44 -1.47 -11.93
C GLU A 326 9.98 -1.57 -11.99
N GLU A 327 10.66 -0.59 -12.60
CA GLU A 327 12.13 -0.61 -12.67
C GLU A 327 12.77 -0.36 -11.29
N ILE A 328 12.17 0.50 -10.45
CA ILE A 328 12.62 0.69 -9.06
C ILE A 328 12.43 -0.60 -8.26
N GLU A 329 11.26 -1.24 -8.36
CA GLU A 329 10.98 -2.50 -7.66
C GLU A 329 11.96 -3.60 -8.10
N LYS A 330 12.26 -3.69 -9.40
CA LYS A 330 13.25 -4.61 -9.94
C LYS A 330 14.65 -4.35 -9.38
N ILE A 331 15.11 -3.10 -9.34
CA ILE A 331 16.43 -2.74 -8.78
C ILE A 331 16.51 -3.15 -7.30
N VAL A 332 15.46 -2.86 -6.52
CA VAL A 332 15.42 -3.22 -5.09
C VAL A 332 15.46 -4.72 -4.88
N VAL A 333 14.72 -5.48 -5.69
CA VAL A 333 14.73 -6.96 -5.63
C VAL A 333 16.10 -7.51 -6.02
N GLU A 334 16.71 -6.99 -7.08
CA GLU A 334 18.03 -7.43 -7.55
C GLU A 334 19.12 -7.16 -6.50
N GLU A 335 19.09 -5.99 -5.85
CA GLU A 335 20.01 -5.65 -4.77
C GLU A 335 19.82 -6.55 -3.54
N PHE A 336 18.56 -6.80 -3.14
CA PHE A 336 18.25 -7.69 -2.02
C PHE A 336 18.71 -9.14 -2.28
N VAL A 337 18.48 -9.65 -3.49
CA VAL A 337 18.95 -10.98 -3.90
C VAL A 337 20.48 -11.04 -3.92
N GLY A 338 21.14 -9.96 -4.36
CA GLY A 338 22.60 -9.82 -4.29
C GLY A 338 23.12 -9.89 -2.85
N GLU A 339 22.49 -9.18 -1.92
CA GLU A 339 22.86 -9.18 -0.50
C GLU A 339 22.68 -10.56 0.14
N VAL A 340 21.55 -11.24 -0.13
CA VAL A 340 21.30 -12.61 0.36
C VAL A 340 22.32 -13.59 -0.20
N SER A 341 22.66 -13.48 -1.49
CA SER A 341 23.66 -14.35 -2.13
C SER A 341 25.05 -14.16 -1.53
N LEU A 342 25.44 -12.91 -1.24
CA LEU A 342 26.71 -12.60 -0.58
C LEU A 342 26.79 -13.16 0.84
N ARG A 343 25.69 -13.03 1.63
CA ARG A 343 25.59 -13.63 2.96
C ARG A 343 25.66 -15.16 2.93
N LEU A 344 24.96 -15.79 1.99
CA LEU A 344 24.97 -17.23 1.81
C LEU A 344 26.38 -17.73 1.50
N HIS A 345 27.07 -17.08 0.55
CA HIS A 345 28.45 -17.43 0.21
C HIS A 345 29.39 -17.29 1.42
N GLY A 346 29.22 -16.25 2.23
CA GLY A 346 29.96 -16.10 3.49
C GLY A 346 29.73 -17.25 4.48
N HIS A 347 28.50 -17.77 4.57
CA HIS A 347 28.18 -18.94 5.40
C HIS A 347 28.77 -20.24 4.84
N GLU A 348 28.77 -20.42 3.51
CA GLU A 348 29.40 -21.56 2.85
C GLU A 348 30.91 -21.60 3.10
N MET A 349 31.59 -20.45 2.96
CA MET A 349 33.02 -20.33 3.28
C MET A 349 33.29 -20.68 4.75
N ALA A 350 32.49 -20.17 5.69
CA ALA A 350 32.63 -20.49 7.11
C ALA A 350 32.39 -21.98 7.42
N LEU A 351 31.46 -22.63 6.71
CA LEU A 351 31.23 -24.06 6.81
C LEU A 351 32.42 -24.87 6.30
N ALA A 352 32.98 -24.49 5.14
CA ALA A 352 34.16 -25.13 4.57
C ALA A 352 35.37 -25.03 5.49
N MET A 353 35.67 -23.82 6.01
CA MET A 353 36.75 -23.61 6.97
C MET A 353 36.58 -24.46 8.24
N ARG A 354 35.35 -24.54 8.76
CA ARG A 354 35.06 -25.36 9.94
C ARG A 354 35.25 -26.85 9.66
N GLN A 355 34.84 -27.34 8.50
CA GLN A 355 35.09 -28.74 8.09
C GLN A 355 36.58 -29.03 7.95
N GLU A 356 37.35 -28.12 7.37
CA GLU A 356 38.81 -28.28 7.22
C GLU A 356 39.50 -28.33 8.59
N VAL A 357 39.14 -27.43 9.50
CA VAL A 357 39.65 -27.45 10.89
C VAL A 357 39.27 -28.75 11.61
N CYS A 358 38.01 -29.20 11.48
CA CYS A 358 37.58 -30.46 12.08
C CYS A 358 38.35 -31.66 11.50
N SER A 359 38.62 -31.67 10.19
CA SER A 359 39.41 -32.72 9.55
C SER A 359 40.83 -32.75 10.09
N ILE A 360 41.49 -31.60 10.24
CA ILE A 360 42.85 -31.50 10.79
C ILE A 360 42.89 -32.05 12.22
N ILE A 361 41.95 -31.64 13.08
CA ILE A 361 41.86 -32.11 14.47
C ILE A 361 41.65 -33.63 14.52
N GLN A 362 40.78 -34.17 13.66
CA GLN A 362 40.51 -35.61 13.61
C GLN A 362 41.75 -36.38 13.11
N SER A 363 42.43 -35.89 12.07
CA SER A 363 43.65 -36.51 11.55
C SER A 363 44.77 -36.55 12.60
N GLU A 364 44.98 -35.46 13.35
CA GLU A 364 45.97 -35.39 14.43
C GLU A 364 45.61 -36.34 15.59
N ALA A 365 44.34 -36.38 15.99
CA ALA A 365 43.87 -37.29 17.03
C ALA A 365 44.08 -38.77 16.64
N ILE A 366 43.83 -39.11 15.37
CA ILE A 366 44.08 -40.46 14.83
C ILE A 366 45.59 -40.76 14.83
N ALA A 367 46.43 -39.83 14.36
CA ALA A 367 47.88 -40.01 14.35
C ALA A 367 48.45 -40.24 15.76
N GLN A 368 47.95 -39.48 16.75
CA GLN A 368 48.33 -39.63 18.15
C GLN A 368 47.89 -40.99 18.73
N ALA A 369 46.67 -41.45 18.40
CA ALA A 369 46.19 -42.76 18.81
C ALA A 369 47.01 -43.90 18.21
N MET A 370 47.37 -43.80 16.92
CA MET A 370 48.23 -44.78 16.24
C MET A 370 49.62 -44.85 16.87
N SER A 371 50.25 -43.71 17.16
CA SER A 371 51.55 -43.64 17.83
C SER A 371 51.52 -44.30 19.23
N ASN A 372 50.42 -44.12 19.98
CA ASN A 372 50.22 -44.78 21.26
C ASN A 372 50.09 -46.31 21.13
N VAL A 373 49.38 -46.79 20.10
CA VAL A 373 49.25 -48.22 19.81
C VAL A 373 50.59 -48.83 19.39
N ASP A 374 51.36 -48.15 18.54
CA ASP A 374 52.70 -48.60 18.11
C ASP A 374 53.68 -48.66 19.28
N SER A 375 53.60 -47.71 20.22
CA SER A 375 54.36 -47.71 21.46
C SER A 375 54.00 -48.92 22.35
N LEU A 376 52.71 -49.28 22.45
CA LEU A 376 52.25 -50.45 23.18
C LEU A 376 52.65 -51.76 22.49
N LEU A 377 52.59 -51.83 21.16
CA LEU A 377 53.00 -52.98 20.36
C LEU A 377 54.52 -53.21 20.47
N SER A 378 55.32 -52.15 20.46
CA SER A 378 56.77 -52.21 20.69
C SER A 378 57.11 -52.70 22.11
N LYS A 379 56.33 -52.29 23.12
CA LYS A 379 56.44 -52.80 24.51
C LYS A 379 56.02 -54.26 24.64
N TYR A 380 55.00 -54.69 23.90
CA TYR A 380 54.54 -56.08 23.88
C TYR A 380 55.54 -57.01 23.16
N ASN A 381 56.09 -56.56 22.03
CA ASN A 381 57.10 -57.32 21.27
C ASN A 381 58.44 -57.42 22.02
N LYS A 382 58.78 -56.47 22.90
CA LYS A 382 59.90 -56.61 23.86
C LYS A 382 59.63 -57.63 24.99
N LYS A 383 58.37 -58.02 25.22
CA LYS A 383 57.95 -58.94 26.29
C LYS A 383 57.60 -60.35 25.80
N LYS A 384 57.53 -60.57 24.48
CA LYS A 384 57.31 -61.88 23.85
C LYS A 384 58.52 -62.27 22.98
N GLY A 385 59.64 -62.54 23.65
CA GLY A 385 60.80 -63.20 23.07
C GLY A 385 61.21 -64.36 23.97
N PHE A 386 61.25 -65.56 23.38
CA PHE A 386 61.58 -66.89 23.94
C PHE A 386 60.41 -67.73 24.47
N ALA A 387 59.76 -68.45 23.54
CA ALA A 387 59.47 -69.88 23.72
C ALA A 387 59.22 -70.51 22.35
N GLU A 388 60.26 -71.11 21.76
CA GLU A 388 60.14 -72.25 20.82
C GLU A 388 61.49 -72.96 20.67
N GLU A 389 61.41 -74.24 20.29
CA GLU A 389 62.43 -75.31 20.15
C GLU A 389 62.97 -75.93 21.47
N GLU A 390 62.54 -77.10 21.93
CA GLU A 390 62.52 -78.45 21.31
C GLU A 390 63.92 -79.03 21.04
N SER A 391 64.49 -79.72 22.03
CA SER A 391 65.63 -80.64 21.88
C SER A 391 66.00 -81.31 23.21
N LEU A 392 65.27 -82.35 23.67
CA LEU A 392 65.81 -83.45 24.49
C LEU A 392 64.80 -84.62 24.67
N GLN A 393 64.29 -85.19 23.57
CA GLN A 393 63.45 -86.41 23.61
C GLN A 393 63.96 -87.51 22.67
N LYS A 394 65.24 -87.90 22.82
CA LYS A 394 65.76 -89.08 22.11
C LYS A 394 66.77 -89.95 22.87
N GLU A 395 66.83 -89.84 24.21
CA GLU A 395 67.76 -90.64 25.05
C GLU A 395 67.09 -91.30 26.29
N LYS A 396 65.77 -91.14 26.47
CA LYS A 396 65.02 -91.69 27.63
C LYS A 396 64.11 -92.89 27.31
N VAL A 397 63.79 -93.12 26.03
CA VAL A 397 62.89 -94.20 25.61
C VAL A 397 63.61 -95.55 25.52
N GLU A 398 64.95 -95.57 25.38
CA GLU A 398 65.73 -96.81 25.26
C GLU A 398 66.12 -97.43 26.63
N LYS A 399 66.16 -96.62 27.70
CA LYS A 399 66.42 -97.08 29.08
C LYS A 399 65.20 -97.72 29.77
N LEU A 400 63.99 -97.46 29.28
CA LEU A 400 62.74 -98.02 29.83
C LEU A 400 62.39 -99.41 29.26
N LYS A 401 62.99 -99.81 28.14
CA LYS A 401 62.77 -101.14 27.54
C LYS A 401 63.49 -102.27 28.30
N LEU A 402 64.63 -101.97 28.92
CA LEU A 402 65.47 -102.94 29.66
C LEU A 402 64.93 -103.30 31.07
N ILE A 403 64.00 -102.50 31.62
CA ILE A 403 63.41 -102.70 32.96
C ILE A 403 62.18 -103.60 32.91
N VAL A 404 61.44 -103.57 31.80
CA VAL A 404 60.23 -104.39 31.60
C VAL A 404 60.57 -105.87 31.47
N ASP A 405 61.69 -106.21 30.81
CA ASP A 405 62.11 -107.61 30.61
C ASP A 405 62.54 -108.31 31.92
N LYS A 406 62.96 -107.55 32.94
CA LYS A 406 63.32 -108.08 34.28
C LYS A 406 62.11 -108.30 35.20
N PHE A 407 60.98 -107.66 34.91
CA PHE A 407 59.76 -107.78 35.72
C PHE A 407 58.91 -108.99 35.27
N THR A 408 59.03 -109.41 34.01
CA THR A 408 58.32 -110.57 33.46
C THR A 408 58.83 -111.90 34.02
N GLU A 409 60.07 -111.96 34.52
CA GLU A 409 60.68 -113.15 35.11
C GLU A 409 60.19 -113.39 36.55
N VAL A 410 59.95 -112.33 37.33
CA VAL A 410 59.47 -112.39 38.73
C VAL A 410 57.97 -112.73 38.83
N VAL A 411 57.19 -112.46 37.79
CA VAL A 411 55.75 -112.79 37.76
C VAL A 411 55.51 -114.29 37.54
N LYS A 412 56.41 -115.00 36.85
CA LYS A 412 56.28 -116.46 36.66
C LYS A 412 56.62 -117.29 37.90
N GLU A 413 57.43 -116.77 38.82
CA GLU A 413 57.75 -117.45 40.09
C GLU A 413 56.63 -117.33 41.15
N LYS A 414 55.68 -116.39 40.97
CA LYS A 414 54.58 -116.16 41.93
C LYS A 414 53.27 -116.88 41.60
N GLU A 415 53.16 -117.45 40.41
CA GLU A 415 51.97 -118.19 39.93
C GLU A 415 51.86 -119.59 40.57
N GLU A 416 52.96 -120.18 41.08
CA GLU A 416 52.95 -121.51 41.71
C GLU A 416 52.60 -121.53 43.22
N TYR A 417 52.45 -120.38 43.88
CA TYR A 417 52.08 -120.31 45.31
C TYR A 417 50.59 -120.12 45.59
N VAL A 418 49.75 -119.93 44.56
CA VAL A 418 48.32 -119.61 44.72
C VAL A 418 47.42 -120.84 44.89
N SER A 419 47.93 -122.06 44.71
CA SER A 419 47.09 -123.27 44.80
C SER A 419 46.98 -123.94 46.18
N GLN A 420 47.39 -123.31 47.30
CA GLN A 420 47.36 -124.00 48.59
C GLN A 420 46.85 -123.23 49.82
N VAL A 421 46.22 -122.05 49.69
CA VAL A 421 45.68 -121.34 50.89
C VAL A 421 44.36 -120.60 50.61
N GLY A 422 43.26 -121.20 51.07
CA GLY A 422 42.31 -120.51 51.96
C GLY A 422 41.08 -119.79 51.35
N LEU A 423 40.03 -120.56 51.02
CA LEU A 423 38.70 -120.05 50.64
C LEU A 423 37.94 -119.34 51.80
N GLY A 424 38.43 -119.42 53.05
CA GLY A 424 37.75 -118.85 54.23
C GLY A 424 38.11 -117.39 54.56
N THR A 425 39.21 -116.86 54.05
CA THR A 425 39.64 -115.46 54.29
C THR A 425 38.93 -114.48 53.34
N ILE A 426 38.47 -114.96 52.20
CA ILE A 426 37.78 -114.17 51.17
C ILE A 426 36.37 -113.78 51.61
N GLU A 427 35.64 -114.66 52.32
CA GLU A 427 34.27 -114.40 52.75
C GLU A 427 34.17 -113.26 53.80
N SER A 428 35.09 -113.24 54.77
CA SER A 428 35.18 -112.15 55.76
C SER A 428 35.58 -110.82 55.11
N HIS A 429 36.45 -110.87 54.09
CA HIS A 429 36.88 -109.67 53.37
C HIS A 429 35.77 -109.12 52.46
N VAL A 430 34.99 -109.99 51.81
CA VAL A 430 33.81 -109.61 51.02
C VAL A 430 32.74 -108.98 51.92
N ALA A 431 32.47 -109.52 53.10
CA ALA A 431 31.53 -108.92 54.05
C ALA A 431 31.99 -107.51 54.52
N SER A 432 33.28 -107.33 54.81
CA SER A 432 33.87 -106.04 55.16
C SER A 432 33.77 -105.03 54.01
N VAL A 433 34.04 -105.45 52.78
CA VAL A 433 33.93 -104.61 51.57
C VAL A 433 32.48 -104.26 51.27
N CYS A 434 31.53 -105.17 51.49
CA CYS A 434 30.10 -104.90 51.35
C CYS A 434 29.64 -103.85 52.38
N CYS A 435 30.06 -103.96 53.66
CA CYS A 435 29.74 -102.94 54.66
C CYS A 435 30.36 -101.57 54.33
N GLU A 436 31.58 -101.54 53.78
CA GLU A 436 32.24 -100.30 53.34
C GLU A 436 31.56 -99.71 52.09
N LEU A 437 31.11 -100.55 51.16
CA LEU A 437 30.30 -100.15 50.01
C LEU A 437 28.94 -99.60 50.42
N ASP A 438 28.27 -100.18 51.41
CA ASP A 438 27.01 -99.68 51.95
C ASP A 438 27.21 -98.31 52.62
N PHE A 439 28.29 -98.14 53.39
CA PHE A 439 28.66 -96.85 53.96
C PHE A 439 28.98 -95.78 52.89
N LEU A 440 29.69 -96.16 51.82
CA LEU A 440 29.96 -95.27 50.69
C LEU A 440 28.68 -94.94 49.91
N ARG A 441 27.78 -95.91 49.73
CA ARG A 441 26.47 -95.73 49.08
C ARG A 441 25.59 -94.77 49.88
N ASP A 442 25.60 -94.86 51.21
CA ASP A 442 24.94 -93.91 52.09
C ASP A 442 25.53 -92.49 51.99
N LYS A 443 26.86 -92.37 51.87
CA LYS A 443 27.52 -91.07 51.62
C LYS A 443 27.15 -90.48 50.26
N VAL A 444 27.15 -91.30 49.21
CA VAL A 444 26.75 -90.90 47.85
C VAL A 444 25.28 -90.49 47.83
N GLY A 445 24.40 -91.26 48.47
CA GLY A 445 22.98 -90.91 48.57
C GLY A 445 22.74 -89.58 49.30
N LYS A 446 23.51 -89.28 50.35
CA LYS A 446 23.47 -87.97 51.04
C LYS A 446 24.00 -86.85 50.15
N GLN A 447 25.05 -87.09 49.37
CA GLN A 447 25.56 -86.11 48.40
C GLN A 447 24.55 -85.88 47.27
N ASP A 448 23.89 -86.91 46.75
CA ASP A 448 22.87 -86.78 45.70
C ASP A 448 21.65 -85.99 46.18
N ILE A 449 21.19 -86.21 47.41
CA ILE A 449 20.10 -85.41 48.02
C ILE A 449 20.52 -83.94 48.10
N PHE A 450 21.75 -83.66 48.55
CA PHE A 450 22.27 -82.30 48.63
C PHE A 450 22.44 -81.64 47.25
N ILE A 451 22.95 -82.38 46.25
CA ILE A 451 23.08 -81.90 44.87
C ILE A 451 21.69 -81.60 44.30
N SER A 452 20.72 -82.49 44.49
CA SER A 452 19.34 -82.29 44.03
C SER A 452 18.69 -81.05 44.67
N GLU A 453 18.90 -80.83 45.97
CA GLU A 453 18.45 -79.61 46.64
C GLU A 453 19.11 -78.35 46.04
N LYS A 454 20.41 -78.40 45.76
CA LYS A 454 21.13 -77.29 45.12
C LYS A 454 20.70 -77.06 43.68
N CYS A 455 20.40 -78.10 42.91
CA CYS A 455 19.81 -77.99 41.58
C CYS A 455 18.43 -77.30 41.65
N ARG A 456 17.58 -77.69 42.61
CA ARG A 456 16.27 -77.04 42.82
C ARG A 456 16.40 -75.56 43.21
N GLU A 457 17.36 -75.22 44.06
CA GLU A 457 17.67 -73.83 44.39
C GLU A 457 18.14 -73.06 43.13
N PHE A 458 19.00 -73.66 42.32
CA PHE A 458 19.49 -73.08 41.07
C PHE A 458 18.33 -72.84 40.08
N ASP A 459 17.44 -73.80 39.89
CA ASP A 459 16.25 -73.66 39.02
C ASP A 459 15.34 -72.50 39.48
N THR A 460 15.22 -72.33 40.80
CA THR A 460 14.47 -71.20 41.39
C THR A 460 15.13 -69.86 41.07
N ILE A 461 16.46 -69.80 41.13
CA ILE A 461 17.24 -68.59 40.77
C ILE A 461 17.12 -68.30 39.27
N VAL A 462 17.24 -69.32 38.40
CA VAL A 462 17.08 -69.19 36.96
C VAL A 462 15.69 -68.67 36.61
N SER A 463 14.64 -69.24 37.21
CA SER A 463 13.26 -68.79 37.00
C SER A 463 13.07 -67.31 37.41
N ARG A 464 13.68 -66.88 38.53
CA ARG A 464 13.66 -65.47 38.95
C ARG A 464 14.44 -64.56 38.01
N LEU A 465 15.56 -65.03 37.46
CA LEU A 465 16.35 -64.30 36.49
C LEU A 465 15.58 -64.11 35.17
N GLU A 466 14.90 -65.15 34.69
CA GLU A 466 14.04 -65.07 33.50
C GLU A 466 12.89 -64.08 33.70
N GLN A 467 12.22 -64.11 34.85
CA GLN A 467 11.20 -63.11 35.18
C GLN A 467 11.77 -61.69 35.21
N SER A 468 12.95 -61.50 35.82
CA SER A 468 13.63 -60.20 35.82
C SER A 468 13.98 -59.73 34.41
N MET A 469 14.39 -60.66 33.53
CA MET A 469 14.73 -60.35 32.14
C MET A 469 13.50 -59.95 31.33
N GLN A 470 12.37 -60.64 31.50
CA GLN A 470 11.08 -60.23 30.92
C GLN A 470 10.66 -58.85 31.40
N HIS A 471 10.87 -58.54 32.69
CA HIS A 471 10.57 -57.23 33.25
C HIS A 471 11.44 -56.11 32.64
N VAL A 472 12.73 -56.39 32.41
CA VAL A 472 13.64 -55.47 31.71
C VAL A 472 13.20 -55.27 30.27
N GLN A 473 12.80 -56.32 29.56
CA GLN A 473 12.30 -56.21 28.20
C GLN A 473 11.01 -55.36 28.14
N HIS A 474 10.06 -55.60 29.04
CA HIS A 474 8.84 -54.80 29.13
C HIS A 474 9.15 -53.33 29.44
N ASN A 475 10.11 -53.06 30.33
CA ASN A 475 10.57 -51.70 30.61
C ASN A 475 11.23 -51.06 29.38
N ALA A 476 11.96 -51.83 28.56
CA ALA A 476 12.54 -51.34 27.31
C ALA A 476 11.46 -50.99 26.27
N ASP A 477 10.43 -51.84 26.14
CA ASP A 477 9.31 -51.62 25.22
C ASP A 477 8.50 -50.37 25.62
N THR A 478 8.19 -50.22 26.91
CA THR A 478 7.50 -49.03 27.44
C THR A 478 8.33 -47.75 27.29
N LEU A 479 9.66 -47.83 27.44
CA LEU A 479 10.57 -46.72 27.19
C LEU A 479 10.56 -46.32 25.70
N SER A 480 10.54 -47.29 24.78
CA SER A 480 10.43 -47.04 23.34
C SER A 480 9.11 -46.33 23.02
N GLU A 481 8.00 -46.82 23.54
CA GLU A 481 6.68 -46.23 23.33
C GLU A 481 6.61 -44.79 23.88
N LEU A 482 7.16 -44.56 25.08
CA LEU A 482 7.23 -43.22 25.66
C LEU A 482 8.09 -42.28 24.80
N ASN A 483 9.21 -42.76 24.27
CA ASN A 483 10.08 -41.98 23.39
C ASN A 483 9.38 -41.61 22.07
N ASP A 484 8.58 -42.51 21.52
CA ASP A 484 7.78 -42.26 20.31
C ASP A 484 6.68 -41.22 20.58
N ARG A 485 6.02 -41.28 21.74
CA ARG A 485 5.08 -40.24 22.19
C ARG A 485 5.77 -38.90 22.41
N PHE A 486 6.99 -38.90 22.95
CA PHE A 486 7.78 -37.68 23.16
C PHE A 486 8.14 -37.03 21.83
N ARG A 487 8.55 -37.84 20.83
CA ARG A 487 8.82 -37.39 19.47
C ARG A 487 7.59 -36.78 18.81
N SER A 488 6.45 -37.47 18.89
CA SER A 488 5.18 -37.00 18.32
C SER A 488 4.72 -35.68 18.97
N THR A 489 4.85 -35.56 20.29
CA THR A 489 4.54 -34.33 21.02
C THR A 489 5.51 -33.21 20.65
N SER A 490 6.81 -33.51 20.51
CA SER A 490 7.83 -32.54 20.08
C SER A 490 7.55 -32.00 18.67
N ASP A 491 7.17 -32.86 17.74
CA ASP A 491 6.85 -32.44 16.37
C ASP A 491 5.55 -31.64 16.32
N SER A 492 4.55 -32.00 17.12
CA SER A 492 3.32 -31.21 17.31
C SER A 492 3.63 -29.82 17.88
N LEU A 493 4.54 -29.73 18.87
CA LEU A 493 4.98 -28.45 19.45
C LEU A 493 5.72 -27.59 18.42
N LYS A 494 6.60 -28.17 17.60
CA LYS A 494 7.25 -27.43 16.50
C LYS A 494 6.23 -26.92 15.49
N GLN A 495 5.21 -27.71 15.17
CA GLN A 495 4.15 -27.28 14.27
C GLN A 495 3.31 -26.15 14.86
N LEU A 496 3.00 -26.23 16.16
CA LEU A 496 2.30 -25.17 16.87
C LEU A 496 3.13 -23.87 16.92
N GLU A 497 4.45 -23.97 17.12
CA GLU A 497 5.33 -22.79 17.09
C GLU A 497 5.34 -22.13 15.71
N LYS A 498 5.35 -22.93 14.62
CA LYS A 498 5.21 -22.39 13.26
C LYS A 498 3.88 -21.67 13.08
N GLN A 499 2.77 -22.24 13.55
CA GLN A 499 1.46 -21.60 13.48
C GLN A 499 1.41 -20.31 14.31
N ASN A 500 2.00 -20.29 15.50
CA ASN A 500 2.13 -19.09 16.32
C ASN A 500 2.96 -18.00 15.63
N GLN A 501 4.03 -18.38 14.92
CA GLN A 501 4.84 -17.42 14.18
C GLN A 501 4.06 -16.79 13.01
N VAL A 502 3.26 -17.58 12.30
CA VAL A 502 2.35 -17.07 11.26
C VAL A 502 1.32 -16.13 11.89
N LEU A 503 0.71 -16.51 13.02
CA LEU A 503 -0.27 -15.66 13.71
C LEU A 503 0.35 -14.33 14.17
N ARG A 504 1.56 -14.33 14.74
CA ARG A 504 2.29 -13.10 15.09
C ARG A 504 2.49 -12.19 13.89
N SER A 505 2.85 -12.76 12.74
CA SER A 505 3.04 -12.01 11.50
C SER A 505 1.73 -11.37 11.02
N VAL A 506 0.62 -12.12 11.08
CA VAL A 506 -0.73 -11.60 10.76
C VAL A 506 -1.16 -10.50 11.73
N VAL A 507 -0.91 -10.66 13.03
CA VAL A 507 -1.23 -9.63 14.03
C VAL A 507 -0.44 -8.36 13.75
N GLU A 508 0.86 -8.46 13.50
CA GLU A 508 1.72 -7.30 13.20
C GLU A 508 1.27 -6.58 11.92
N GLU A 509 0.86 -7.32 10.88
CA GLU A 509 0.29 -6.75 9.66
C GLU A 509 -1.03 -6.02 9.94
N LYS A 510 -1.91 -6.61 10.74
CA LYS A 510 -3.20 -5.98 11.13
C LYS A 510 -2.99 -4.74 11.98
N GLU A 511 -2.01 -4.74 12.89
CA GLU A 511 -1.64 -3.56 13.67
C GLU A 511 -1.14 -2.44 12.76
N LYS A 512 -0.21 -2.73 11.83
CA LYS A 512 0.27 -1.74 10.84
C LYS A 512 -0.86 -1.17 9.98
N ALA A 513 -1.78 -2.04 9.53
CA ALA A 513 -2.96 -1.61 8.76
C ALA A 513 -3.87 -0.69 9.59
N LEU A 514 -4.12 -1.02 10.86
CA LEU A 514 -4.90 -0.18 11.77
C LEU A 514 -4.23 1.17 12.03
N THR A 515 -2.91 1.20 12.26
CA THR A 515 -2.17 2.46 12.44
C THR A 515 -2.26 3.34 11.19
N SER A 516 -2.17 2.75 9.99
CA SER A 516 -2.36 3.48 8.74
C SER A 516 -3.77 4.06 8.59
N VAL A 517 -4.81 3.28 8.94
CA VAL A 517 -6.20 3.77 8.91
C VAL A 517 -6.42 4.90 9.91
N LEU A 518 -5.90 4.77 11.14
CA LEU A 518 -5.99 5.83 12.15
C LEU A 518 -5.26 7.10 11.71
N SER A 519 -4.10 6.99 11.06
CA SER A 519 -3.40 8.15 10.50
C SER A 519 -4.24 8.88 9.45
N LYS A 520 -4.85 8.13 8.52
CA LYS A 520 -5.72 8.71 7.49
C LYS A 520 -6.99 9.34 8.08
N ASP A 521 -7.54 8.74 9.14
CA ASP A 521 -8.70 9.30 9.84
C ASP A 521 -8.36 10.61 10.55
N MET A 522 -7.18 10.71 11.17
CA MET A 522 -6.68 11.96 11.74
C MET A 522 -6.50 13.05 10.67
N GLU A 523 -5.84 12.73 9.54
CA GLU A 523 -5.69 13.65 8.41
C GLU A 523 -7.04 14.12 7.85
N PHE A 524 -7.99 13.20 7.72
CA PHE A 524 -9.35 13.53 7.27
C PHE A 524 -10.07 14.43 8.28
N ASN A 525 -9.88 14.21 9.57
CA ASN A 525 -10.50 15.02 10.62
C ASN A 525 -9.88 16.43 10.68
N GLU A 526 -8.57 16.57 10.48
CA GLU A 526 -7.90 17.88 10.30
C GLU A 526 -8.43 18.62 9.07
N PHE A 527 -8.57 17.92 7.94
CA PHE A 527 -9.17 18.49 6.73
C PHE A 527 -10.61 18.97 7.00
N LYS A 528 -11.41 18.17 7.69
CA LYS A 528 -12.78 18.52 8.08
C LYS A 528 -12.81 19.77 8.95
N GLU A 529 -11.93 19.88 9.94
CA GLU A 529 -11.82 21.08 10.78
C GLU A 529 -11.45 22.32 9.95
N HIS A 530 -10.52 22.20 9.01
CA HIS A 530 -10.16 23.29 8.10
C HIS A 530 -11.33 23.71 7.21
N VAL A 531 -12.11 22.76 6.68
CA VAL A 531 -13.30 23.05 5.87
C VAL A 531 -14.36 23.78 6.70
N VAL A 532 -14.64 23.32 7.92
CA VAL A 532 -15.60 23.97 8.83
C VAL A 532 -15.16 25.40 9.16
N GLU A 533 -13.88 25.59 9.46
CA GLU A 533 -13.30 26.90 9.75
C GLU A 533 -13.39 27.85 8.55
N THR A 534 -13.18 27.34 7.34
CA THR A 534 -13.31 28.12 6.10
C THR A 534 -14.75 28.53 5.84
N ILE A 535 -15.71 27.62 6.04
CA ILE A 535 -17.14 27.90 5.93
C ILE A 535 -17.56 28.97 6.92
N ARG A 536 -17.10 28.88 8.18
CA ARG A 536 -17.38 29.88 9.23
C ARG A 536 -16.88 31.27 8.84
N LYS A 537 -15.65 31.38 8.32
CA LYS A 537 -15.10 32.67 7.84
C LYS A 537 -15.90 33.22 6.66
N PHE A 538 -16.36 32.36 5.76
CA PHE A 538 -17.20 32.77 4.64
C PHE A 538 -18.56 33.27 5.12
N GLU A 539 -19.18 32.60 6.09
CA GLU A 539 -20.42 33.03 6.73
C GLU A 539 -20.28 34.42 7.36
N GLU A 540 -19.21 34.65 8.13
CA GLU A 540 -18.91 35.96 8.72
C GLU A 540 -18.75 37.05 7.64
N PHE A 541 -18.08 36.72 6.53
CA PHE A 541 -17.93 37.63 5.39
C PHE A 541 -19.29 37.96 4.74
N ILE A 542 -20.13 36.95 4.49
CA ILE A 542 -21.46 37.13 3.89
C ILE A 542 -22.36 37.98 4.78
N ILE A 543 -22.36 37.74 6.10
CA ILE A 543 -23.10 38.57 7.07
C ILE A 543 -22.62 40.02 7.00
N GLY A 544 -21.30 40.23 6.93
CA GLY A 544 -20.71 41.56 6.72
C GLY A 544 -21.22 42.23 5.45
N GLN A 545 -21.20 41.54 4.31
CA GLN A 545 -21.71 42.07 3.03
C GLN A 545 -23.21 42.35 3.07
N GLN A 546 -24.00 41.47 3.67
CA GLN A 546 -25.45 41.64 3.81
C GLN A 546 -25.78 42.90 4.60
N SER A 547 -25.01 43.20 5.67
CA SER A 547 -25.19 44.45 6.43
C SER A 547 -24.91 45.71 5.58
N VAL A 548 -23.86 45.68 4.73
CA VAL A 548 -23.52 46.78 3.83
C VAL A 548 -24.61 46.99 2.78
N VAL A 549 -25.11 45.91 2.19
CA VAL A 549 -26.21 45.97 1.22
C VAL A 549 -27.48 46.49 1.88
N ALA A 550 -27.85 45.99 3.05
CA ALA A 550 -29.02 46.46 3.80
C ALA A 550 -28.95 47.97 4.07
N ASN A 551 -27.82 48.47 4.55
CA ASN A 551 -27.62 49.90 4.78
C ASN A 551 -27.75 50.74 3.51
N LYS A 552 -27.19 50.26 2.37
CA LYS A 552 -27.31 50.96 1.07
C LYS A 552 -28.74 50.97 0.56
N VAL A 553 -29.47 49.87 0.71
CA VAL A 553 -30.88 49.77 0.32
C VAL A 553 -31.73 50.72 1.16
N GLN A 554 -31.56 50.71 2.48
CA GLN A 554 -32.29 51.61 3.39
C GLN A 554 -32.01 53.09 3.09
N HIS A 555 -30.75 53.44 2.79
CA HIS A 555 -30.39 54.80 2.38
C HIS A 555 -31.04 55.19 1.05
N THR A 556 -31.08 54.28 0.08
CA THR A 556 -31.71 54.53 -1.23
C THR A 556 -33.23 54.67 -1.10
N GLU A 557 -33.86 53.83 -0.29
CA GLU A 557 -35.28 53.92 0.05
C GLU A 557 -35.61 55.27 0.70
N SER A 558 -34.80 55.70 1.67
CA SER A 558 -34.97 57.01 2.32
C SER A 558 -34.89 58.17 1.31
N ARG A 559 -33.93 58.11 0.38
CA ARG A 559 -33.81 59.10 -0.71
C ARG A 559 -35.00 59.07 -1.66
N PHE A 560 -35.52 57.90 -1.99
CA PHE A 560 -36.69 57.76 -2.85
C PHE A 560 -37.95 58.32 -2.18
N CYS A 561 -38.16 58.05 -0.89
CA CYS A 561 -39.24 58.63 -0.11
C CYS A 561 -39.16 60.17 -0.09
N PHE A 562 -37.97 60.73 0.07
CA PHE A 562 -37.76 62.18 -0.02
C PHE A 562 -38.09 62.74 -1.41
N LEU A 563 -37.63 62.09 -2.48
CA LEU A 563 -37.97 62.48 -3.87
C LEU A 563 -39.48 62.40 -4.11
N LYS A 564 -40.15 61.37 -3.61
CA LYS A 564 -41.60 61.19 -3.72
C LYS A 564 -42.35 62.38 -3.10
N GLU A 565 -41.91 62.86 -1.94
CA GLU A 565 -42.48 64.07 -1.32
C GLU A 565 -42.22 65.34 -2.15
N GLN A 566 -41.03 65.50 -2.71
CA GLN A 566 -40.74 66.60 -3.63
C GLN A 566 -41.64 66.57 -4.89
N CYS A 567 -41.85 65.40 -5.49
CA CYS A 567 -42.76 65.24 -6.62
C CYS A 567 -44.20 65.62 -6.27
N LYS A 568 -44.66 65.33 -5.04
CA LYS A 568 -45.98 65.81 -4.57
C LYS A 568 -46.04 67.33 -4.51
N HIS A 569 -44.99 67.99 -4.05
CA HIS A 569 -44.92 69.46 -4.06
C HIS A 569 -44.97 70.01 -5.49
N LEU A 570 -44.14 69.49 -6.38
CA LEU A 570 -44.10 69.90 -7.79
C LEU A 570 -45.45 69.67 -8.49
N THR A 571 -46.15 68.59 -8.16
CA THR A 571 -47.51 68.32 -8.66
C THR A 571 -48.49 69.41 -8.21
N LYS A 572 -48.39 69.88 -6.96
CA LYS A 572 -49.21 70.98 -6.44
C LYS A 572 -48.91 72.30 -7.17
N GLU A 573 -47.63 72.62 -7.35
CA GLU A 573 -47.22 73.82 -8.10
C GLU A 573 -47.65 73.77 -9.56
N GLY A 574 -47.47 72.63 -10.23
CA GLY A 574 -47.92 72.41 -11.60
C GLY A 574 -49.43 72.57 -11.74
N ASN A 575 -50.21 72.08 -10.77
CA ASN A 575 -51.66 72.28 -10.74
C ASN A 575 -52.05 73.75 -10.52
N LEU A 576 -51.30 74.50 -9.70
CA LEU A 576 -51.51 75.93 -9.50
C LEU A 576 -51.21 76.73 -10.78
N LEU A 577 -50.08 76.44 -11.43
CA LEU A 577 -49.70 77.01 -12.72
C LEU A 577 -50.76 76.73 -13.79
N ARG A 578 -51.25 75.49 -13.88
CA ARG A 578 -52.33 75.11 -14.81
C ARG A 578 -53.61 75.92 -14.56
N LYS A 579 -54.02 76.09 -13.29
CA LYS A 579 -55.17 76.93 -12.93
C LYS A 579 -54.97 78.38 -13.33
N LYS A 580 -53.77 78.93 -13.11
CA LYS A 580 -53.43 80.32 -13.50
C LYS A 580 -53.46 80.49 -15.03
N ALA A 581 -52.92 79.52 -15.77
CA ALA A 581 -52.94 79.53 -17.23
C ALA A 581 -54.38 79.48 -17.79
N LEU A 582 -55.25 78.63 -17.22
CA LEU A 582 -56.67 78.58 -17.59
C LEU A 582 -57.37 79.92 -17.34
N ARG A 583 -57.12 80.56 -16.19
CA ARG A 583 -57.65 81.90 -15.90
C ARG A 583 -57.19 82.95 -16.91
N TYR A 584 -55.90 82.97 -17.26
CA TYR A 584 -55.41 83.90 -18.28
C TYR A 584 -56.03 83.65 -19.64
N LYS A 585 -56.21 82.38 -20.02
CA LYS A 585 -56.90 82.00 -21.25
C LYS A 585 -58.34 82.53 -21.27
N GLU A 586 -59.12 82.26 -20.22
CA GLU A 586 -60.51 82.73 -20.08
C GLU A 586 -60.60 84.27 -20.17
N ILE A 587 -59.70 84.99 -19.50
CA ILE A 587 -59.65 86.46 -19.54
C ILE A 587 -59.33 86.95 -20.96
N SER A 588 -58.36 86.32 -21.63
CA SER A 588 -57.98 86.67 -23.00
C SER A 588 -59.11 86.43 -24.00
N GLU A 589 -59.80 85.29 -23.90
CA GLU A 589 -60.95 84.93 -24.75
C GLU A 589 -62.14 85.88 -24.52
N THR A 590 -62.40 86.24 -23.25
CA THR A 590 -63.43 87.23 -22.89
C THR A 590 -63.08 88.61 -23.45
N ARG A 591 -61.82 89.04 -23.30
CA ARG A 591 -61.36 90.33 -23.84
C ARG A 591 -61.44 90.36 -25.37
N GLY A 592 -61.04 89.28 -26.04
CA GLY A 592 -61.17 89.14 -27.48
C GLY A 592 -62.64 89.23 -27.94
N SER A 593 -63.55 88.57 -27.23
CA SER A 593 -64.99 88.62 -27.53
C SER A 593 -65.58 90.02 -27.31
N ASN A 594 -65.17 90.72 -26.25
CA ASN A 594 -65.62 92.10 -26.00
C ASN A 594 -65.06 93.09 -27.04
N LEU A 595 -63.79 92.92 -27.44
CA LEU A 595 -63.18 93.72 -28.51
C LEU A 595 -63.91 93.50 -29.84
N GLN A 596 -64.22 92.26 -30.21
CA GLN A 596 -64.97 91.96 -31.42
C GLN A 596 -66.38 92.59 -31.41
N LYS A 597 -67.06 92.59 -30.26
CA LYS A 597 -68.36 93.28 -30.12
C LYS A 597 -68.23 94.79 -30.31
N ALA A 598 -67.20 95.40 -29.72
CA ALA A 598 -66.95 96.83 -29.86
C ALA A 598 -66.58 97.21 -31.30
N GLU A 599 -65.79 96.37 -31.99
CA GLU A 599 -65.48 96.53 -33.41
C GLU A 599 -66.75 96.52 -34.26
N LEU A 600 -67.64 95.54 -34.06
CA LEU A 600 -68.94 95.48 -34.75
C LEU A 600 -69.83 96.71 -34.48
N GLU A 601 -69.83 97.24 -33.26
CA GLU A 601 -70.58 98.45 -32.91
C GLU A 601 -70.01 99.70 -33.60
N VAL A 602 -68.67 99.82 -33.65
CA VAL A 602 -67.99 100.89 -34.38
C VAL A 602 -68.28 100.81 -35.88
N ASP A 603 -68.26 99.62 -36.47
CA ASP A 603 -68.61 99.41 -37.88
C ASP A 603 -70.06 99.85 -38.16
N LEU A 604 -71.01 99.43 -37.32
CA LEU A 604 -72.43 99.84 -37.45
C LEU A 604 -72.63 101.36 -37.35
N LEU A 605 -71.95 102.01 -36.40
CA LEU A 605 -71.99 103.46 -36.28
C LEU A 605 -71.31 104.14 -37.47
N GLY A 606 -70.24 103.54 -38.02
CA GLY A 606 -69.60 103.97 -39.25
C GLY A 606 -70.57 103.97 -40.43
N ASP A 607 -71.29 102.87 -40.62
CA ASP A 607 -72.33 102.72 -41.65
C ASP A 607 -73.45 103.78 -41.47
N GLU A 608 -73.87 104.06 -40.24
CA GLU A 608 -74.89 105.08 -39.94
C GLU A 608 -74.37 106.49 -40.25
N VAL A 609 -73.15 106.82 -39.84
CA VAL A 609 -72.51 108.11 -40.15
C VAL A 609 -72.35 108.29 -41.65
N GLU A 610 -71.95 107.24 -42.38
CA GLU A 610 -71.85 107.27 -43.84
C GLU A 610 -73.23 107.48 -44.49
N ALA A 611 -74.28 106.81 -44.02
CA ALA A 611 -75.64 107.00 -44.51
C ALA A 611 -76.15 108.43 -44.26
N LEU A 612 -75.92 108.99 -43.07
CA LEU A 612 -76.28 110.37 -42.73
C LEU A 612 -75.48 111.38 -43.57
N THR A 613 -74.19 111.14 -43.77
CA THR A 613 -73.33 111.99 -44.61
C THR A 613 -73.82 111.99 -46.06
N ASN A 614 -74.17 110.82 -46.60
CA ASN A 614 -74.76 110.67 -47.93
C ASN A 614 -76.12 111.37 -48.04
N LEU A 615 -76.96 111.31 -47.01
CA LEU A 615 -78.24 112.03 -46.96
C LEU A 615 -78.01 113.54 -46.95
N LEU A 616 -77.09 114.04 -46.12
CA LEU A 616 -76.74 115.44 -46.03
C LEU A 616 -76.22 115.96 -47.37
N ALA A 617 -75.35 115.20 -48.04
CA ALA A 617 -74.88 115.53 -49.39
C ALA A 617 -76.04 115.65 -50.39
N LYS A 618 -77.02 114.73 -50.36
CA LYS A 618 -78.23 114.82 -51.18
C LYS A 618 -79.07 116.06 -50.86
N ILE A 619 -79.20 116.43 -49.58
CA ILE A 619 -79.91 117.65 -49.16
C ILE A 619 -79.18 118.89 -49.70
N TYR A 620 -77.86 118.95 -49.58
CA TYR A 620 -77.08 120.07 -50.15
C TYR A 620 -77.25 120.16 -51.67
N ILE A 621 -77.20 119.03 -52.39
CA ILE A 621 -77.46 119.00 -53.83
C ILE A 621 -78.88 119.52 -54.15
N ALA A 622 -79.88 119.13 -53.35
CA ALA A 622 -81.25 119.60 -53.54
C ALA A 622 -81.39 121.10 -53.22
N LEU A 623 -80.81 121.58 -52.11
CA LEU A 623 -80.80 123.00 -51.73
C LEU A 623 -80.10 123.85 -52.79
N ASP A 624 -78.98 123.38 -53.33
CA ASP A 624 -78.26 124.04 -54.43
C ASP A 624 -79.15 124.11 -55.69
N HIS A 625 -79.83 123.02 -56.04
CA HIS A 625 -80.79 122.98 -57.16
C HIS A 625 -81.96 123.97 -56.99
N TYR A 626 -82.51 124.10 -55.78
CA TYR A 626 -83.62 125.01 -55.48
C TYR A 626 -83.18 126.43 -55.04
N SER A 627 -81.88 126.68 -54.90
CA SER A 627 -81.30 127.97 -54.47
C SER A 627 -81.85 129.17 -55.26
N PRO A 628 -82.02 129.12 -56.60
CA PRO A 628 -82.60 130.24 -57.35
C PRO A 628 -84.03 130.58 -56.93
N VAL A 629 -84.83 129.56 -56.57
CA VAL A 629 -86.22 129.74 -56.13
C VAL A 629 -86.27 130.29 -54.70
N LEU A 630 -85.40 129.81 -53.82
CA LEU A 630 -85.30 130.25 -52.43
C LEU A 630 -84.79 131.70 -52.30
N GLN A 631 -83.92 132.16 -53.21
CA GLN A 631 -83.46 133.54 -53.27
C GLN A 631 -84.59 134.57 -53.53
N HIS A 632 -85.75 134.14 -54.03
CA HIS A 632 -86.92 135.00 -54.24
C HIS A 632 -87.85 135.10 -53.00
N TYR A 633 -87.56 134.39 -51.90
CA TYR A 633 -88.26 134.50 -50.62
C TYR A 633 -87.39 135.29 -49.60
N THR A 634 -87.35 136.61 -49.72
CA THR A 634 -86.65 137.50 -48.76
C THR A 634 -87.49 137.67 -47.49
N GLY A 635 -87.36 136.74 -46.54
CA GLY A 635 -88.23 136.73 -45.37
C GLY A 635 -87.66 136.11 -44.09
N VAL A 636 -86.34 136.04 -43.89
CA VAL A 636 -85.75 135.79 -42.55
C VAL A 636 -84.41 136.52 -42.42
N SER A 637 -84.36 137.51 -41.54
CA SER A 637 -83.16 138.24 -41.12
C SER A 637 -82.30 137.38 -40.18
N TYR A 638 -80.99 137.50 -40.35
CA TYR A 638 -79.93 137.04 -39.46
C TYR A 638 -80.26 137.29 -37.98
N GLY A 639 -80.05 136.26 -37.16
CA GLY A 639 -80.00 136.34 -35.71
C GLY A 639 -78.77 135.57 -35.23
N ASP A 640 -77.94 136.26 -34.48
CA ASP A 640 -76.71 135.82 -33.83
C ASP A 640 -76.85 134.52 -33.04
N LEU A 641 -75.73 133.77 -32.93
CA LEU A 641 -75.28 132.90 -31.82
C LEU A 641 -73.99 132.21 -32.31
N GLU A 642 -72.81 132.77 -32.08
CA GLU A 642 -71.94 132.64 -30.89
C GLU A 642 -71.53 131.19 -30.52
N HIS A 643 -70.21 131.06 -30.32
CA HIS A 643 -69.39 129.91 -29.95
C HIS A 643 -70.00 128.92 -28.93
N ASP A 644 -69.88 127.62 -29.22
CA ASP A 644 -68.85 126.72 -28.63
C ASP A 644 -68.68 125.45 -29.50
#